data_AF-A0AB34X0W2-F1
#
_entry.id   AF-A0AB34X0W2-F1
#
_cell.length_a   1.000
_cell.length_b   1.000
_cell.length_c   1.000
_cell.angle_alpha   90.00
_cell.angle_beta   90.00
_cell.angle_gamma   90.00
#
_symmetry.space_group_name_H-M   'P 1'
#
loop_
_entity.id
_entity.type
_entity.pdbx_description
1 polymer ?
#
loop_
_entity_poly.entity_id
_entity_poly.type
_entity_poly.pdbx_seq_one_letter_code
_entity_poly.pdbx_strand_id
1 'polypeptide(L)'
;MKHRFAKTLLTVAAGLSVGLGAAIPAYADGIYNPGAGGTGGGSGGSGTGPSHYVFVMGDNLGRRANPVQGWGQASTNYFVNRLNAFVGGAMVQKQIHQWADPACNTALQRAIARSGGKAKKARVVGLYMGVRKNKGKWVSYGANGKEYVAHYPGAWNAAKTPGTFPGHNAKTINSIYKVGLAEANATAAAHPTGARAVCIALNEFEPEGYELQVATAAQASPGVAGGAQAVHDQIRTSAKGTSVKEALKASVVLNWDGYYGGKAKAVTKAMDISSIGTANSPTFTPKDFGWTSWAAGKYWYDIKVGRQKAMAKAVDTPDRVASETFTLKPPPPVKTMHDINGRLLDPKEVVVSAMPYLAKIKAHTGGATSVEISDVILSKNVFIGDKEKDDFSKIYVTDEQGSKVAADIKVDDSQDGKRIVKAVVKDAAPGWFTLNVPTAPKPTKVKENIQNVGKTCWDTDRKVCEESEKKEINKEVPDPNKAWVLNKDGSLVWDVNDPQKTNNVGADQKTFNHGDKVGAVVNGHFPANMDDNLDRYVLIDNWAKAAKYVDFTKAHESAKVYVSIAGKWEDKTKFFDFKTEGTKTIATAKEGALKDGGILTAGTKLLKADVAVKLVIEGKFYPVNEQTNTHGDTIKLFNEGAEIYNNEEIETNVPPRVHLEPQAR
;
A
#
# COMPACT_ATOMS: atom_id res chain seq x y z
N MET A 1 -35.61 -23.83 -41.38
CA MET A 1 -36.94 -23.68 -40.74
C MET A 1 -37.00 -22.24 -40.20
N LYS A 2 -37.62 -21.26 -40.86
CA LYS A 2 -39.09 -20.96 -40.93
C LYS A 2 -39.69 -20.94 -39.51
N HIS A 3 -40.23 -19.88 -38.90
CA HIS A 3 -40.77 -18.54 -39.27
C HIS A 3 -40.57 -17.61 -38.03
N ARG A 4 -40.25 -16.31 -38.05
CA ARG A 4 -40.83 -15.07 -38.63
C ARG A 4 -42.21 -14.67 -38.04
N PHE A 5 -42.30 -13.38 -37.66
CA PHE A 5 -43.49 -12.54 -37.31
C PHE A 5 -43.96 -12.58 -35.83
N ALA A 6 -44.41 -11.49 -35.17
CA ALA A 6 -44.66 -10.09 -35.54
C ALA A 6 -44.74 -9.20 -34.28
N LYS A 7 -44.52 -7.89 -34.48
CA LYS A 7 -44.97 -6.77 -33.64
C LYS A 7 -46.50 -6.79 -33.48
N THR A 8 -47.02 -6.26 -32.37
CA THR A 8 -47.92 -5.06 -32.30
C THR A 8 -48.73 -5.02 -30.99
N LEU A 9 -48.82 -3.80 -30.45
CA LEU A 9 -49.78 -3.24 -29.48
C LEU A 9 -51.12 -3.99 -29.31
N LEU A 10 -51.63 -4.07 -28.08
CA LEU A 10 -52.85 -3.32 -27.70
C LEU A 10 -53.13 -3.37 -26.18
N THR A 11 -53.48 -2.21 -25.67
CA THR A 11 -54.15 -1.88 -24.41
C THR A 11 -55.43 -2.71 -24.20
N VAL A 12 -55.59 -3.41 -23.06
CA VAL A 12 -56.91 -3.73 -22.48
C VAL A 12 -56.82 -3.80 -20.95
N ALA A 13 -57.82 -3.18 -20.33
CA ALA A 13 -58.17 -3.11 -18.93
C ALA A 13 -57.90 -4.36 -18.09
N ALA A 14 -57.25 -4.17 -16.95
CA ALA A 14 -57.31 -5.11 -15.83
C ALA A 14 -58.64 -4.91 -15.10
N GLY A 15 -59.62 -5.73 -15.50
CA GLY A 15 -60.85 -5.97 -14.75
C GLY A 15 -60.57 -6.67 -13.43
N LEU A 16 -61.42 -6.37 -12.46
CA LEU A 16 -61.52 -7.01 -11.16
C LEU A 16 -61.64 -8.54 -11.27
N SER A 17 -60.81 -9.24 -10.52
CA SER A 17 -61.18 -10.50 -9.86
C SER A 17 -60.58 -10.51 -8.46
N VAL A 18 -61.40 -10.09 -7.50
CA VAL A 18 -61.19 -10.28 -6.06
C VAL A 18 -61.37 -11.77 -5.78
N GLY A 19 -60.37 -12.41 -5.17
CA GLY A 19 -60.50 -13.81 -4.77
C GLY A 19 -59.18 -14.48 -4.45
N LEU A 20 -58.50 -14.03 -3.41
CA LEU A 20 -57.59 -14.86 -2.62
C LEU A 20 -57.48 -14.21 -1.23
N GLY A 21 -58.00 -14.91 -0.23
CA GLY A 21 -58.00 -14.49 1.16
C GLY A 21 -56.57 -14.18 1.61
N ALA A 22 -56.25 -12.90 1.75
CA ALA A 22 -55.09 -12.49 2.50
C ALA A 22 -55.26 -13.03 3.92
N ALA A 23 -54.37 -13.92 4.34
CA ALA A 23 -54.28 -14.37 5.72
C ALA A 23 -54.21 -13.11 6.60
N ILE A 24 -55.24 -12.89 7.41
CA ILE A 24 -55.24 -11.86 8.43
C ILE A 24 -54.07 -12.21 9.37
N PRO A 25 -53.10 -11.31 9.60
CA PRO A 25 -52.01 -11.63 10.51
C PRO A 25 -52.59 -12.02 11.87
N ALA A 26 -52.10 -13.11 12.45
CA ALA A 26 -52.56 -13.57 13.75
C ALA A 26 -52.04 -12.61 14.82
N TYR A 27 -52.88 -11.68 15.24
CA TYR A 27 -52.64 -10.83 16.39
C TYR A 27 -53.40 -11.38 17.60
N ALA A 28 -52.96 -11.02 18.79
CA ALA A 28 -53.50 -11.57 20.03
C ALA A 28 -54.73 -10.79 20.54
N ASP A 29 -55.76 -11.54 20.87
CA ASP A 29 -57.02 -11.08 21.43
C ASP A 29 -57.23 -11.75 22.79
N GLY A 30 -57.83 -11.05 23.74
CA GLY A 30 -58.01 -11.54 25.11
C GLY A 30 -59.44 -11.38 25.60
N ILE A 31 -60.00 -12.45 26.19
CA ILE A 31 -61.24 -12.40 26.96
C ILE A 31 -60.89 -12.47 28.43
N TYR A 32 -61.34 -11.49 29.21
CA TYR A 32 -61.35 -11.58 30.65
C TYR A 32 -62.78 -11.82 31.13
N ASN A 33 -63.00 -12.97 31.78
CA ASN A 33 -64.26 -13.35 32.40
C ASN A 33 -64.12 -13.25 33.94
N PRO A 34 -64.80 -12.31 34.60
CA PRO A 34 -64.69 -12.15 36.05
C PRO A 34 -65.31 -13.31 36.86
N GLY A 35 -66.04 -14.24 36.22
CA GLY A 35 -66.70 -15.37 36.87
C GLY A 35 -66.00 -16.73 36.77
N ALA A 36 -64.79 -16.81 36.22
CA ALA A 36 -64.07 -18.09 36.05
C ALA A 36 -63.09 -18.34 37.21
N GLY A 37 -63.61 -18.57 38.40
CA GLY A 37 -62.86 -19.03 39.56
C GLY A 37 -63.73 -19.93 40.43
N GLY A 38 -63.61 -21.25 40.25
CA GLY A 38 -64.27 -22.26 41.08
C GLY A 38 -65.18 -23.22 40.31
N THR A 39 -64.75 -24.48 40.21
CA THR A 39 -65.58 -25.64 39.89
C THR A 39 -66.77 -25.75 40.86
N GLY A 40 -68.01 -25.76 40.34
CA GLY A 40 -69.19 -26.26 41.06
C GLY A 40 -70.49 -25.50 40.78
N GLY A 41 -71.52 -26.23 40.32
CA GLY A 41 -72.95 -26.00 40.64
C GLY A 41 -73.64 -24.75 40.09
N GLY A 42 -74.73 -24.94 39.35
CA GLY A 42 -75.56 -23.85 38.85
C GLY A 42 -76.24 -23.01 39.95
N SER A 43 -76.36 -21.70 39.69
CA SER A 43 -77.37 -20.82 40.27
C SER A 43 -77.40 -19.51 39.47
N GLY A 44 -78.60 -19.09 39.07
CA GLY A 44 -78.82 -17.84 38.35
C GLY A 44 -78.53 -16.63 39.24
N GLY A 45 -77.38 -15.99 39.03
CA GLY A 45 -77.06 -14.70 39.60
C GLY A 45 -77.43 -13.57 38.64
N SER A 46 -78.32 -12.67 39.07
CA SER A 46 -78.73 -11.45 38.37
C SER A 46 -77.62 -10.38 38.35
N GLY A 47 -76.54 -10.65 37.61
CA GLY A 47 -75.54 -9.63 37.31
C GLY A 47 -76.10 -8.60 36.31
N THR A 48 -76.16 -7.33 36.71
CA THR A 48 -76.64 -6.19 35.90
C THR A 48 -75.56 -5.61 34.97
N GLY A 49 -74.41 -6.28 34.82
CA GLY A 49 -73.26 -5.84 34.00
C GLY A 49 -72.95 -6.75 32.79
N PRO A 50 -71.85 -6.47 32.05
CA PRO A 50 -71.37 -7.31 30.95
C PRO A 50 -70.98 -8.70 31.46
N SER A 51 -71.14 -9.73 30.62
CA SER A 51 -70.64 -11.07 30.98
C SER A 51 -69.16 -11.25 30.67
N HIS A 52 -68.60 -10.44 29.76
CA HIS A 52 -67.20 -10.51 29.35
C HIS A 52 -66.63 -9.12 29.06
N TYR A 53 -65.35 -8.97 29.36
CA TYR A 53 -64.54 -7.82 28.96
C TYR A 53 -63.53 -8.29 27.93
N VAL A 54 -63.70 -7.82 26.70
CA VAL A 54 -62.91 -8.29 25.57
C VAL A 54 -61.98 -7.18 25.10
N PHE A 55 -60.71 -7.53 24.92
CA PHE A 55 -59.71 -6.63 24.38
C PHE A 55 -59.13 -7.25 23.12
N VAL A 56 -59.39 -6.59 21.99
CA VAL A 56 -58.69 -6.87 20.74
C VAL A 56 -57.63 -5.81 20.49
N MET A 57 -56.37 -6.21 20.30
CA MET A 57 -55.27 -5.27 20.22
C MET A 57 -54.16 -5.72 19.29
N GLY A 58 -53.37 -4.77 18.82
CA GLY A 58 -52.18 -5.02 18.05
C GLY A 58 -51.88 -3.88 17.09
N ASP A 59 -50.66 -3.85 16.61
CA ASP A 59 -50.25 -2.88 15.61
C ASP A 59 -49.26 -3.51 14.63
N ASN A 60 -49.37 -3.17 13.36
CA ASN A 60 -48.54 -3.76 12.30
C ASN A 60 -47.90 -2.70 11.42
N LEU A 61 -47.43 -1.62 12.04
CA LEU A 61 -46.66 -0.65 11.30
C LEU A 61 -45.24 -1.18 11.06
N GLY A 62 -45.08 -2.01 10.03
CA GLY A 62 -43.87 -1.98 9.23
C GLY A 62 -43.79 -0.61 8.57
N ARG A 63 -43.00 0.32 9.11
CA ARG A 63 -42.98 1.72 8.66
C ARG A 63 -42.79 1.82 7.14
N ARG A 64 -43.77 2.46 6.48
CA ARG A 64 -43.93 2.73 5.02
C ARG A 64 -44.83 1.76 4.23
N ALA A 65 -45.56 0.85 4.87
CA ALA A 65 -46.81 0.30 4.33
C ALA A 65 -48.02 0.97 4.99
N ASN A 66 -49.17 1.02 4.32
CA ASN A 66 -50.42 1.32 5.02
C ASN A 66 -50.62 0.26 6.12
N PRO A 67 -50.98 0.66 7.36
CA PRO A 67 -51.27 -0.31 8.41
C PRO A 67 -52.35 -1.28 7.90
N VAL A 68 -52.26 -2.56 8.26
CA VAL A 68 -53.25 -3.57 7.83
C VAL A 68 -54.64 -3.18 8.29
N GLN A 69 -54.76 -2.56 9.47
CA GLN A 69 -56.02 -2.01 9.94
C GLN A 69 -56.52 -0.79 9.15
N GLY A 70 -55.69 -0.15 8.33
CA GLY A 70 -56.01 1.11 7.66
C GLY A 70 -55.96 2.33 8.60
N TRP A 71 -56.45 3.46 8.11
CA TRP A 71 -56.48 4.74 8.85
C TRP A 71 -57.92 5.14 9.18
N GLY A 72 -58.12 5.89 10.26
CA GLY A 72 -59.44 6.44 10.62
C GLY A 72 -60.50 5.35 10.80
N GLN A 73 -61.69 5.54 10.24
CA GLN A 73 -62.83 4.62 10.36
C GLN A 73 -62.52 3.20 9.86
N ALA A 74 -61.65 3.04 8.86
CA ALA A 74 -61.24 1.72 8.39
C ALA A 74 -60.57 0.90 9.50
N SER A 75 -59.77 1.56 10.36
CA SER A 75 -59.14 0.92 11.51
C SER A 75 -60.13 0.55 12.62
N THR A 76 -61.16 1.37 12.84
CA THR A 76 -62.25 1.00 13.74
C THR A 76 -62.98 -0.25 13.24
N ASN A 77 -63.35 -0.28 11.96
CA ASN A 77 -64.04 -1.41 11.34
C ASN A 77 -63.20 -2.69 11.41
N TYR A 78 -61.89 -2.57 11.21
CA TYR A 78 -60.96 -3.67 11.35
C TYR A 78 -61.01 -4.31 12.76
N PHE A 79 -60.93 -3.50 13.82
CA PHE A 79 -60.97 -4.01 15.19
C PHE A 79 -62.36 -4.52 15.60
N VAL A 80 -63.45 -3.92 15.11
CA VAL A 80 -64.81 -4.46 15.35
C VAL A 80 -65.00 -5.81 14.66
N ASN A 81 -64.51 -5.98 13.44
CA ASN A 81 -64.55 -7.28 12.74
C ASN A 81 -63.71 -8.33 13.46
N ARG A 82 -62.56 -7.94 13.98
CA ARG A 82 -61.70 -8.82 14.76
C ARG A 82 -62.32 -9.22 16.10
N LEU A 83 -62.94 -8.26 16.80
CA LEU A 83 -63.79 -8.54 17.97
C LEU A 83 -64.87 -9.57 17.61
N ASN A 84 -65.49 -9.45 16.42
CA ASN A 84 -66.52 -10.39 15.94
C ASN A 84 -66.00 -11.78 15.67
N ALA A 85 -64.86 -11.89 15.00
CA ALA A 85 -64.21 -13.18 14.83
C ALA A 85 -63.87 -13.81 16.21
N PHE A 86 -63.30 -13.02 17.11
CA PHE A 86 -62.81 -13.50 18.40
C PHE A 86 -63.90 -14.04 19.34
N VAL A 87 -65.10 -13.45 19.32
CA VAL A 87 -66.25 -13.94 20.11
C VAL A 87 -67.12 -14.98 19.38
N GLY A 88 -66.69 -15.47 18.22
CA GLY A 88 -67.35 -16.55 17.47
C GLY A 88 -68.39 -16.12 16.42
N GLY A 89 -68.31 -14.90 15.89
CA GLY A 89 -69.06 -14.46 14.71
C GLY A 89 -70.52 -14.01 14.93
N ALA A 90 -70.99 -13.95 16.18
CA ALA A 90 -72.39 -13.71 16.52
C ALA A 90 -72.68 -12.30 17.10
N MET A 91 -71.90 -11.26 16.77
CA MET A 91 -72.18 -9.89 17.24
C MET A 91 -73.25 -9.15 16.42
N VAL A 92 -74.04 -8.33 17.12
CA VAL A 92 -74.88 -7.31 16.49
C VAL A 92 -73.99 -6.11 16.15
N GLN A 93 -73.32 -6.14 15.00
CA GLN A 93 -72.31 -5.15 14.62
C GLN A 93 -72.82 -3.69 14.72
N LYS A 94 -74.07 -3.41 14.34
CA LYS A 94 -74.67 -2.07 14.47
C LYS A 94 -74.64 -1.54 15.91
N GLN A 95 -74.90 -2.40 16.89
CA GLN A 95 -74.86 -2.02 18.31
C GLN A 95 -73.43 -1.90 18.85
N ILE A 96 -72.48 -2.63 18.29
CA ILE A 96 -71.07 -2.50 18.64
C ILE A 96 -70.52 -1.18 18.11
N HIS A 97 -70.78 -0.86 16.84
CA HIS A 97 -70.39 0.41 16.21
C HIS A 97 -70.97 1.64 16.92
N GLN A 98 -72.19 1.56 17.45
CA GLN A 98 -72.79 2.64 18.24
C GLN A 98 -71.90 3.12 19.41
N TRP A 99 -71.05 2.24 19.95
CA TRP A 99 -70.14 2.55 21.07
C TRP A 99 -68.67 2.56 20.67
N ALA A 100 -68.26 1.72 19.72
CA ALA A 100 -66.90 1.67 19.22
C ALA A 100 -66.54 2.91 18.38
N ASP A 101 -67.45 3.40 17.51
CA ASP A 101 -67.14 4.51 16.62
C ASP A 101 -66.88 5.82 17.39
N PRO A 102 -67.71 6.25 18.36
CA PRO A 102 -67.42 7.47 19.13
C PRO A 102 -66.12 7.36 19.95
N ALA A 103 -65.87 6.20 20.57
CA ALA A 103 -64.66 5.96 21.36
C ALA A 103 -63.40 6.00 20.47
N CYS A 104 -63.44 5.34 19.32
CA CYS A 104 -62.33 5.29 18.39
C CYS A 104 -62.11 6.63 17.69
N ASN A 105 -63.16 7.34 17.28
CA ASN A 105 -63.04 8.69 16.72
C ASN A 105 -62.39 9.65 17.72
N THR A 106 -62.78 9.59 19.00
CA THR A 106 -62.15 10.39 20.06
C THR A 106 -60.67 10.05 20.22
N ALA A 107 -60.33 8.76 20.29
CA ALA A 107 -58.95 8.31 20.42
C ALA A 107 -58.09 8.73 19.21
N LEU A 108 -58.64 8.61 17.99
CA LEU A 108 -57.99 9.02 16.74
C LEU A 108 -57.73 10.54 16.71
N GLN A 109 -58.71 11.35 17.11
CA GLN A 109 -58.56 12.80 17.20
C GLN A 109 -57.53 13.21 18.25
N ARG A 110 -57.55 12.58 19.44
CA ARG A 110 -56.53 12.81 20.47
C ARG A 110 -55.14 12.40 20.01
N ALA A 111 -55.03 11.32 19.23
CA ALA A 111 -53.77 10.90 18.63
C ALA A 111 -53.22 11.91 17.63
N ILE A 112 -54.09 12.49 16.81
CA ILE A 112 -53.72 13.57 15.89
C ILE A 112 -53.32 14.82 16.69
N ALA A 113 -54.13 15.25 17.65
CA ALA A 113 -53.91 16.45 18.44
C ALA A 113 -52.61 16.42 19.25
N ARG A 114 -52.26 15.29 19.88
CA ARG A 114 -51.03 15.17 20.68
C ARG A 114 -49.74 15.25 19.87
N SER A 115 -49.83 15.23 18.53
CA SER A 115 -48.68 15.50 17.67
C SER A 115 -48.33 17.00 17.56
N GLY A 116 -49.13 17.89 18.16
CA GLY A 116 -48.94 19.34 18.06
C GLY A 116 -49.13 19.87 16.64
N GLY A 117 -50.05 19.27 15.88
CA GLY A 117 -50.35 19.65 14.49
C GLY A 117 -49.49 18.98 13.41
N LYS A 118 -48.59 18.06 13.77
CA LYS A 118 -47.74 17.36 12.80
C LYS A 118 -48.50 16.27 12.04
N ALA A 119 -49.28 15.46 12.74
CA ALA A 119 -50.00 14.32 12.17
C ALA A 119 -51.29 14.73 11.47
N LYS A 120 -51.59 14.06 10.35
CA LYS A 120 -52.84 14.17 9.58
C LYS A 120 -53.66 12.88 9.60
N LYS A 121 -53.04 11.76 10.02
CA LYS A 121 -53.68 10.44 10.08
C LYS A 121 -53.40 9.76 11.42
N ALA A 122 -54.36 8.96 11.88
CA ALA A 122 -54.22 8.06 13.01
C ALA A 122 -54.95 6.73 12.77
N ARG A 123 -54.53 5.69 13.49
CA ARG A 123 -55.05 4.33 13.41
C ARG A 123 -55.37 3.82 14.82
N VAL A 124 -56.41 3.02 14.94
CA VAL A 124 -56.69 2.25 16.15
C VAL A 124 -55.60 1.16 16.30
N VAL A 125 -55.19 0.90 17.54
CA VAL A 125 -54.25 -0.17 17.93
C VAL A 125 -54.79 -1.05 19.06
N GLY A 126 -55.98 -0.73 19.56
CA GLY A 126 -56.67 -1.51 20.58
C GLY A 126 -58.11 -1.05 20.76
N LEU A 127 -59.02 -2.02 20.96
CA LEU A 127 -60.43 -1.82 21.29
C LEU A 127 -60.79 -2.72 22.48
N TYR A 128 -61.17 -2.09 23.58
CA TYR A 128 -61.61 -2.73 24.82
C TYR A 128 -63.11 -2.49 25.01
N MET A 129 -63.90 -3.57 25.12
CA MET A 129 -65.36 -3.48 25.22
C MET A 129 -65.95 -4.44 26.24
N GLY A 130 -67.00 -3.95 26.93
CA GLY A 130 -67.92 -4.78 27.70
C GLY A 130 -68.99 -5.38 26.79
N VAL A 131 -69.11 -6.70 26.78
CA VAL A 131 -70.10 -7.41 25.95
C VAL A 131 -70.92 -8.42 26.75
N ARG A 132 -72.16 -8.65 26.31
CA ARG A 132 -73.05 -9.67 26.87
C ARG A 132 -73.86 -10.33 25.76
N LYS A 133 -74.23 -11.60 25.93
CA LYS A 133 -75.19 -12.25 25.05
C LYS A 133 -76.61 -11.75 25.34
N ASN A 134 -77.27 -11.18 24.34
CA ASN A 134 -78.68 -10.84 24.35
C ASN A 134 -79.36 -11.58 23.18
N LYS A 135 -80.38 -12.41 23.48
CA LYS A 135 -81.06 -13.28 22.51
C LYS A 135 -80.08 -14.08 21.62
N GLY A 136 -79.06 -14.68 22.25
CA GLY A 136 -78.05 -15.51 21.57
C GLY A 136 -76.97 -14.73 20.80
N LYS A 137 -77.10 -13.42 20.61
CA LYS A 137 -76.11 -12.57 19.93
C LYS A 137 -75.33 -11.72 20.92
N TRP A 138 -74.05 -11.48 20.64
CA TRP A 138 -73.22 -10.59 21.43
C TRP A 138 -73.57 -9.12 21.13
N VAL A 139 -73.78 -8.34 22.19
CA VAL A 139 -74.08 -6.91 22.11
C VAL A 139 -73.16 -6.14 23.06
N SER A 140 -72.92 -4.86 22.76
CA SER A 140 -72.27 -3.97 23.73
C SER A 140 -73.16 -3.82 24.95
N TYR A 141 -72.58 -3.94 26.14
CA TYR A 141 -73.31 -3.85 27.40
C TYR A 141 -72.59 -2.92 28.37
N GLY A 142 -73.34 -2.09 29.07
CA GLY A 142 -72.78 -1.12 30.01
C GLY A 142 -72.33 -1.79 31.31
N ALA A 143 -71.15 -1.40 31.80
CA ALA A 143 -70.63 -1.77 33.10
C ALA A 143 -70.71 -0.61 34.08
N ASN A 144 -70.69 -0.95 35.37
CA ASN A 144 -70.31 0.00 36.41
C ASN A 144 -68.89 0.52 36.10
N GLY A 145 -68.68 1.84 36.15
CA GLY A 145 -67.41 2.45 35.78
C GLY A 145 -66.22 1.94 36.60
N LYS A 146 -66.41 1.65 37.89
CA LYS A 146 -65.33 1.12 38.75
C LYS A 146 -64.94 -0.30 38.34
N GLU A 147 -65.92 -1.14 38.03
CA GLU A 147 -65.69 -2.51 37.55
C GLU A 147 -65.03 -2.51 36.16
N TYR A 148 -65.50 -1.64 35.25
CA TYR A 148 -64.95 -1.49 33.91
C TYR A 148 -63.45 -1.16 33.94
N VAL A 149 -63.03 -0.27 34.82
CA VAL A 149 -61.60 0.06 35.02
C VAL A 149 -60.85 -1.10 35.68
N ALA A 150 -61.42 -1.71 36.72
CA ALA A 150 -60.78 -2.80 37.46
C ALA A 150 -60.45 -4.02 36.58
N HIS A 151 -61.25 -4.27 35.54
CA HIS A 151 -61.05 -5.39 34.61
C HIS A 151 -60.13 -5.08 33.42
N TYR A 152 -59.76 -3.81 33.21
CA TYR A 152 -58.87 -3.40 32.13
C TYR A 152 -57.49 -4.08 32.18
N PRO A 153 -56.78 -4.15 33.33
CA PRO A 153 -55.47 -4.83 33.42
C PRO A 153 -55.56 -6.32 33.09
N GLY A 154 -56.63 -6.99 33.54
CA GLY A 154 -56.87 -8.42 33.27
C GLY A 154 -57.08 -8.69 31.79
N ALA A 155 -57.93 -7.88 31.14
CA ALA A 155 -58.19 -8.00 29.70
C ALA A 155 -56.97 -7.63 28.85
N TRP A 156 -56.21 -6.61 29.25
CA TRP A 156 -54.94 -6.24 28.60
C TRP A 156 -53.92 -7.38 28.70
N ASN A 157 -53.75 -8.00 29.87
CA ASN A 157 -52.79 -9.09 30.04
C ASN A 157 -53.20 -10.35 29.28
N ALA A 158 -54.50 -10.65 29.20
CA ALA A 158 -55.01 -11.75 28.38
C ALA A 158 -54.75 -11.52 26.88
N ALA A 159 -54.79 -10.27 26.41
CA ALA A 159 -54.59 -9.93 25.00
C ALA A 159 -53.13 -9.66 24.63
N LYS A 160 -52.27 -9.23 25.57
CA LYS A 160 -50.86 -8.87 25.32
C LYS A 160 -49.93 -10.10 25.33
N THR A 161 -49.90 -10.84 24.23
CA THR A 161 -48.94 -11.94 23.99
C THR A 161 -47.78 -11.52 23.05
N PRO A 162 -46.69 -12.32 22.93
CA PRO A 162 -45.60 -12.03 21.98
C PRO A 162 -46.13 -11.83 20.55
N GLY A 163 -45.70 -10.76 19.87
CA GLY A 163 -46.14 -10.44 18.51
C GLY A 163 -47.35 -9.49 18.40
N THR A 164 -47.92 -9.03 19.53
CA THR A 164 -49.01 -8.02 19.53
C THR A 164 -48.55 -6.66 18.96
N PHE A 165 -47.33 -6.24 19.29
CA PHE A 165 -46.72 -4.98 18.85
C PHE A 165 -45.29 -5.21 18.32
N PRO A 166 -45.11 -5.85 17.16
CA PRO A 166 -43.79 -6.07 16.56
C PRO A 166 -43.03 -4.74 16.39
N GLY A 167 -41.79 -4.70 16.88
CA GLY A 167 -40.93 -3.52 16.81
C GLY A 167 -41.13 -2.45 17.89
N HIS A 168 -42.13 -2.60 18.79
CA HIS A 168 -42.30 -1.71 19.95
C HIS A 168 -41.50 -2.23 21.16
N ASN A 169 -40.83 -1.34 21.88
CA ASN A 169 -40.16 -1.69 23.14
C ASN A 169 -41.13 -1.69 24.34
N ALA A 170 -40.70 -2.25 25.47
CA ALA A 170 -41.50 -2.33 26.69
C ALA A 170 -41.99 -0.96 27.20
N LYS A 171 -41.19 0.10 27.02
CA LYS A 171 -41.56 1.47 27.42
C LYS A 171 -42.74 1.99 26.57
N THR A 172 -42.69 1.80 25.26
CA THR A 172 -43.77 2.17 24.35
C THR A 172 -45.03 1.37 24.62
N ILE A 173 -44.92 0.06 24.82
CA ILE A 173 -46.05 -0.81 25.17
C ILE A 173 -46.68 -0.38 26.51
N ASN A 174 -45.86 -0.05 27.51
CA ASN A 174 -46.34 0.49 28.79
C ASN A 174 -47.01 1.86 28.63
N SER A 175 -46.53 2.70 27.70
CA SER A 175 -47.19 3.96 27.38
C SER A 175 -48.57 3.74 26.75
N ILE A 176 -48.70 2.80 25.81
CA ILE A 176 -49.98 2.40 25.20
C ILE A 176 -50.93 1.90 26.30
N TYR A 177 -50.45 1.04 27.20
CA TYR A 177 -51.21 0.56 28.36
C TYR A 177 -51.74 1.71 29.22
N LYS A 178 -50.86 2.64 29.63
CA LYS A 178 -51.22 3.79 30.48
C LYS A 178 -52.23 4.71 29.79
N VAL A 179 -52.07 4.97 28.50
CA VAL A 179 -53.04 5.76 27.72
C VAL A 179 -54.40 5.08 27.72
N GLY A 180 -54.48 3.80 27.40
CA GLY A 180 -55.77 3.10 27.39
C GLY A 180 -56.40 2.96 28.78
N LEU A 181 -55.59 2.81 29.85
CA LEU A 181 -56.09 2.82 31.22
C LEU A 181 -56.63 4.21 31.61
N ALA A 182 -55.97 5.29 31.19
CA ALA A 182 -56.47 6.64 31.41
C ALA A 182 -57.79 6.88 30.65
N GLU A 183 -57.90 6.37 29.43
CA GLU A 183 -59.16 6.40 28.66
C GLU A 183 -60.27 5.58 29.33
N ALA A 184 -59.95 4.41 29.89
CA ALA A 184 -60.92 3.63 30.66
C ALA A 184 -61.43 4.38 31.90
N ASN A 185 -60.53 5.06 32.62
CA ASN A 185 -60.90 5.93 33.74
C ASN A 185 -61.77 7.11 33.29
N ALA A 186 -61.45 7.76 32.17
CA ALA A 186 -62.23 8.86 31.63
C ALA A 186 -63.63 8.41 31.19
N THR A 187 -63.74 7.27 30.51
CA THR A 187 -65.02 6.66 30.13
C THR A 187 -65.85 6.28 31.36
N ALA A 188 -65.23 5.73 32.40
CA ALA A 188 -65.91 5.40 33.65
C ALA A 188 -66.42 6.63 34.40
N ALA A 189 -65.66 7.73 34.38
CA ALA A 189 -66.09 9.00 34.97
C ALA A 189 -67.25 9.64 34.20
N ALA A 190 -67.19 9.62 32.85
CA ALA A 190 -68.25 10.15 32.00
C ALA A 190 -69.53 9.28 32.04
N HIS A 191 -69.39 7.99 32.26
CA HIS A 191 -70.51 7.03 32.28
C HIS A 191 -70.43 6.07 33.49
N PRO A 192 -70.72 6.55 34.73
CA PRO A 192 -70.54 5.76 35.97
C PRO A 192 -71.31 4.44 36.03
N THR A 193 -72.44 4.33 35.32
CA THR A 193 -73.29 3.13 35.25
C THR A 193 -73.47 2.61 33.82
N GLY A 194 -72.59 3.01 32.90
CA GLY A 194 -72.75 2.74 31.47
C GLY A 194 -71.47 2.71 30.65
N ALA A 195 -70.30 2.49 31.27
CA ALA A 195 -69.03 2.39 30.55
C ALA A 195 -69.02 1.17 29.61
N ARG A 196 -68.65 1.37 28.33
CA ARG A 196 -68.88 0.37 27.26
C ARG A 196 -67.69 0.13 26.36
N ALA A 197 -66.95 1.17 25.98
CA ALA A 197 -65.89 1.09 24.99
C ALA A 197 -64.72 2.03 25.31
N VAL A 198 -63.52 1.54 25.07
CA VAL A 198 -62.27 2.31 25.05
C VAL A 198 -61.52 1.93 23.79
N CYS A 199 -61.08 2.92 23.03
CA CYS A 199 -60.16 2.73 21.93
C CYS A 199 -58.81 3.37 22.26
N ILE A 200 -57.76 2.72 21.79
CA ILE A 200 -56.41 3.29 21.79
C ILE A 200 -56.03 3.51 20.35
N ALA A 201 -55.53 4.71 20.03
CA ALA A 201 -55.09 5.05 18.70
C ALA A 201 -53.66 5.59 18.73
N LEU A 202 -52.90 5.37 17.66
CA LEU A 202 -51.58 5.96 17.38
C LEU A 202 -51.64 6.78 16.09
N ASN A 203 -51.01 7.94 16.07
CA ASN A 203 -50.88 8.75 14.86
C ASN A 203 -49.81 8.18 13.90
N GLU A 204 -49.71 8.74 12.70
CA GLU A 204 -48.79 8.27 11.66
C GLU A 204 -47.29 8.39 12.01
N PHE A 205 -46.95 9.17 13.03
CA PHE A 205 -45.58 9.30 13.54
C PHE A 205 -45.30 8.45 14.77
N GLU A 206 -46.32 7.77 15.32
CA GLU A 206 -46.21 6.93 16.50
C GLU A 206 -46.12 5.43 16.14
N PRO A 207 -45.17 4.69 16.75
CA PRO A 207 -44.22 5.16 17.77
C PRO A 207 -43.15 6.08 17.17
N GLU A 208 -42.58 7.00 17.96
CA GLU A 208 -41.58 7.96 17.48
C GLU A 208 -40.42 7.30 16.70
N GLY A 209 -39.87 8.03 15.73
CA GLY A 209 -38.67 7.62 14.99
C GLY A 209 -37.50 7.37 15.92
N TYR A 210 -36.44 6.76 15.40
CA TYR A 210 -35.15 6.81 16.08
C TYR A 210 -34.20 7.78 15.37
N GLU A 211 -33.33 8.41 16.14
CA GLU A 211 -32.14 9.08 15.62
C GLU A 211 -31.07 8.00 15.41
N LEU A 212 -30.66 7.79 14.16
CA LEU A 212 -29.53 6.90 13.87
C LEU A 212 -28.25 7.62 14.30
N GLN A 213 -27.45 6.98 15.14
CA GLN A 213 -26.08 7.40 15.41
C GLN A 213 -25.15 6.45 14.68
N VAL A 214 -24.13 7.01 14.03
CA VAL A 214 -23.10 6.27 13.32
C VAL A 214 -21.76 6.66 13.91
N ALA A 215 -20.95 5.67 14.25
CA ALA A 215 -19.56 5.84 14.65
C ALA A 215 -18.68 4.97 13.74
N THR A 216 -17.56 5.54 13.36
CA THR A 216 -16.62 5.03 12.36
C THR A 216 -15.25 4.81 13.01
N ALA A 217 -14.52 3.82 12.54
CA ALA A 217 -13.22 3.44 13.08
C ALA A 217 -12.39 2.81 11.96
N ALA A 218 -11.51 3.58 11.34
CA ALA A 218 -10.70 3.15 10.21
C ALA A 218 -9.88 1.91 10.59
N GLN A 219 -9.94 0.88 9.74
CA GLN A 219 -9.23 -0.38 9.94
C GLN A 219 -8.20 -0.60 8.81
N ALA A 220 -7.21 -1.43 9.11
CA ALA A 220 -6.24 -1.93 8.13
C ALA A 220 -5.47 -0.83 7.36
N SER A 221 -5.08 0.26 8.03
CA SER A 221 -4.19 1.27 7.43
C SER A 221 -2.77 0.73 7.29
N PRO A 222 -2.19 0.68 6.06
CA PRO A 222 -0.84 0.16 5.84
C PRO A 222 0.28 1.07 6.39
N GLY A 223 -0.02 2.29 6.86
CA GLY A 223 0.94 3.25 7.42
C GLY A 223 1.87 3.92 6.39
N VAL A 224 2.18 3.22 5.29
CA VAL A 224 3.03 3.69 4.19
C VAL A 224 2.31 3.53 2.85
N ALA A 225 2.49 4.50 1.97
CA ALA A 225 2.01 4.51 0.60
C ALA A 225 2.81 3.56 -0.32
N GLY A 226 2.40 3.40 -1.58
CA GLY A 226 3.13 2.60 -2.58
C GLY A 226 2.73 1.12 -2.66
N GLY A 227 1.92 0.63 -1.72
CA GLY A 227 1.31 -0.71 -1.77
C GLY A 227 -0.10 -0.74 -2.37
N ALA A 228 -0.69 -1.93 -2.46
CA ALA A 228 -2.02 -2.19 -3.03
C ALA A 228 -3.00 -2.86 -2.04
N GLN A 229 -2.67 -2.87 -0.74
CA GLN A 229 -3.47 -3.52 0.29
C GLN A 229 -4.88 -2.92 0.35
N ALA A 230 -5.87 -3.78 0.59
CA ALA A 230 -7.25 -3.33 0.78
C ALA A 230 -7.43 -2.66 2.15
N VAL A 231 -8.11 -1.52 2.18
CA VAL A 231 -8.49 -0.79 3.40
C VAL A 231 -10.00 -0.80 3.59
N HIS A 232 -10.47 -0.74 4.83
CA HIS A 232 -11.90 -0.68 5.15
C HIS A 232 -12.14 0.04 6.48
N ASP A 233 -13.38 0.43 6.70
CA ASP A 233 -13.84 1.04 7.95
C ASP A 233 -14.66 0.05 8.79
N GLN A 234 -14.67 0.24 10.11
CA GLN A 234 -15.63 -0.43 11.00
C GLN A 234 -16.72 0.55 11.42
N ILE A 235 -17.94 0.25 11.00
CA ILE A 235 -19.11 1.09 11.20
C ILE A 235 -19.96 0.51 12.34
N ARG A 236 -20.21 1.32 13.36
CA ARG A 236 -21.11 1.02 14.49
C ARG A 236 -22.33 1.92 14.42
N THR A 237 -23.49 1.31 14.62
CA THR A 237 -24.79 1.98 14.51
C THR A 237 -25.60 1.80 15.78
N SER A 238 -26.33 2.84 16.17
CA SER A 238 -27.32 2.76 17.23
C SER A 238 -28.59 3.51 16.86
N ALA A 239 -29.74 2.93 17.22
CA ALA A 239 -31.05 3.54 17.09
C ALA A 239 -31.40 4.23 18.41
N LYS A 240 -30.88 5.44 18.62
CA LYS A 240 -30.84 6.15 19.92
C LYS A 240 -32.18 6.06 20.67
N GLY A 241 -32.13 5.51 21.89
CA GLY A 241 -33.30 5.40 22.78
C GLY A 241 -34.35 4.37 22.36
N THR A 242 -34.10 3.57 21.33
CA THR A 242 -35.03 2.56 20.81
C THR A 242 -34.35 1.20 20.62
N SER A 243 -35.16 0.16 20.42
CA SER A 243 -34.70 -1.19 20.06
C SER A 243 -35.05 -1.56 18.62
N VAL A 244 -35.34 -0.57 17.78
CA VAL A 244 -35.74 -0.80 16.38
C VAL A 244 -34.51 -1.25 15.60
N LYS A 245 -34.49 -2.54 15.22
CA LYS A 245 -33.45 -3.15 14.39
C LYS A 245 -33.98 -3.39 12.99
N GLU A 246 -33.44 -2.69 12.01
CA GLU A 246 -33.82 -2.80 10.60
C GLU A 246 -32.62 -2.66 9.68
N ALA A 247 -32.69 -3.21 8.47
CA ALA A 247 -31.64 -3.04 7.45
C ALA A 247 -31.73 -1.66 6.79
N LEU A 248 -30.62 -0.99 6.56
CA LEU A 248 -30.54 0.34 5.96
C LEU A 248 -29.55 0.32 4.80
N LYS A 249 -29.82 1.08 3.75
CA LYS A 249 -28.87 1.35 2.67
C LYS A 249 -27.99 2.54 3.05
N ALA A 250 -26.67 2.36 3.00
CA ALA A 250 -25.69 3.40 3.29
C ALA A 250 -24.70 3.57 2.13
N SER A 251 -24.13 4.76 2.02
CA SER A 251 -22.99 5.06 1.15
C SER A 251 -21.77 5.29 2.03
N VAL A 252 -20.70 4.55 1.74
CA VAL A 252 -19.38 4.74 2.35
C VAL A 252 -18.51 5.49 1.36
N VAL A 253 -17.99 6.63 1.76
CA VAL A 253 -17.08 7.45 0.97
C VAL A 253 -15.70 7.32 1.59
N LEU A 254 -14.69 6.95 0.80
CA LEU A 254 -13.29 7.11 1.19
C LEU A 254 -12.75 8.34 0.49
N ASN A 255 -12.33 9.33 1.26
CA ASN A 255 -11.77 10.58 0.79
C ASN A 255 -10.25 10.59 0.91
N TRP A 256 -9.61 11.39 0.06
CA TRP A 256 -8.18 11.67 0.06
C TRP A 256 -7.94 13.16 -0.19
N ASP A 257 -7.10 13.78 0.63
CA ASP A 257 -6.84 15.23 0.59
C ASP A 257 -6.01 15.73 -0.59
N GLY A 258 -5.30 14.83 -1.26
CA GLY A 258 -4.16 15.21 -2.07
C GLY A 258 -2.85 15.14 -1.27
N TYR A 259 -1.75 15.23 -2.01
CA TYR A 259 -0.38 15.30 -1.47
C TYR A 259 0.40 16.24 -2.39
N TYR A 260 1.06 17.27 -1.85
CA TYR A 260 1.83 18.32 -2.55
C TYR A 260 1.44 18.57 -4.03
N GLY A 261 0.43 19.43 -4.23
CA GLY A 261 -0.11 19.75 -5.56
C GLY A 261 -1.16 18.76 -6.09
N GLY A 262 -1.20 17.55 -5.53
CA GLY A 262 -2.24 16.55 -5.84
C GLY A 262 -3.64 17.03 -5.48
N LYS A 263 -4.62 16.77 -6.37
CA LYS A 263 -6.01 17.17 -6.17
C LYS A 263 -6.74 16.15 -5.31
N ALA A 264 -7.55 16.63 -4.36
CA ALA A 264 -8.41 15.78 -3.54
C ALA A 264 -9.30 14.87 -4.40
N LYS A 265 -9.53 13.65 -3.93
CA LYS A 265 -10.38 12.64 -4.58
C LYS A 265 -11.27 11.95 -3.56
N ALA A 266 -12.39 11.42 -4.04
CA ALA A 266 -13.30 10.62 -3.23
C ALA A 266 -13.85 9.44 -4.05
N VAL A 267 -14.05 8.32 -3.39
CA VAL A 267 -14.67 7.11 -3.98
C VAL A 267 -15.84 6.71 -3.09
N THR A 268 -16.99 6.44 -3.69
CA THR A 268 -18.20 6.00 -2.98
C THR A 268 -18.54 4.55 -3.30
N LYS A 269 -18.83 3.74 -2.28
CA LYS A 269 -19.40 2.39 -2.40
C LYS A 269 -20.69 2.28 -1.59
N ALA A 270 -21.67 1.55 -2.12
CA ALA A 270 -22.92 1.27 -1.40
C ALA A 270 -22.77 0.04 -0.49
N MET A 271 -23.49 0.04 0.64
CA MET A 271 -23.56 -1.12 1.53
C MET A 271 -24.89 -1.19 2.29
N ASP A 272 -25.15 -2.36 2.87
CA ASP A 272 -26.27 -2.58 3.77
C ASP A 272 -25.76 -2.62 5.21
N ILE A 273 -26.35 -1.80 6.07
CA ILE A 273 -26.06 -1.77 7.53
C ILE A 273 -27.32 -2.10 8.32
N SER A 274 -27.18 -2.48 9.59
CA SER A 274 -28.32 -2.51 10.51
C SER A 274 -28.46 -1.16 11.21
N SER A 275 -29.65 -0.81 11.68
CA SER A 275 -29.84 0.37 12.56
C SER A 275 -29.25 0.18 13.96
N ILE A 276 -28.96 -1.07 14.35
CA ILE A 276 -28.26 -1.42 15.59
C ILE A 276 -27.28 -2.54 15.29
N GLY A 277 -25.99 -2.28 15.48
CA GLY A 277 -24.94 -3.29 15.35
C GLY A 277 -23.63 -2.73 14.80
N THR A 278 -22.72 -3.65 14.49
CA THR A 278 -21.40 -3.36 13.91
C THR A 278 -21.27 -4.10 12.58
N ALA A 279 -20.70 -3.44 11.58
CA ALA A 279 -20.39 -4.02 10.29
C ALA A 279 -19.07 -3.44 9.76
N ASN A 280 -18.36 -4.20 8.93
CA ASN A 280 -17.23 -3.67 8.16
C ASN A 280 -17.75 -3.07 6.84
N SER A 281 -17.15 -1.97 6.41
CA SER A 281 -17.43 -1.39 5.10
C SER A 281 -16.98 -2.32 3.97
N PRO A 282 -17.42 -2.08 2.72
CA PRO A 282 -16.72 -2.59 1.55
C PRO A 282 -15.23 -2.22 1.59
N THR A 283 -14.40 -3.05 1.01
CA THR A 283 -12.97 -2.77 0.87
C THR A 283 -12.71 -1.75 -0.23
N PHE A 284 -11.70 -0.92 -0.03
CA PHE A 284 -11.18 0.03 -1.01
C PHE A 284 -9.73 -0.32 -1.35
N THR A 285 -9.36 -0.09 -2.60
CA THR A 285 -8.03 -0.33 -3.16
C THR A 285 -7.60 0.88 -3.99
N PRO A 286 -6.30 1.03 -4.32
CA PRO A 286 -5.85 2.12 -5.18
C PRO A 286 -6.58 2.18 -6.54
N LYS A 287 -6.98 1.01 -7.07
CA LYS A 287 -7.70 0.91 -8.34
C LYS A 287 -9.03 1.65 -8.32
N ASP A 288 -9.68 1.75 -7.16
CA ASP A 288 -10.93 2.50 -7.03
C ASP A 288 -10.73 4.01 -7.29
N PHE A 289 -9.52 4.53 -7.03
CA PHE A 289 -9.10 5.91 -7.33
C PHE A 289 -8.47 6.07 -8.73
N GLY A 290 -8.36 4.97 -9.48
CA GLY A 290 -7.65 4.92 -10.77
C GLY A 290 -6.13 4.87 -10.63
N TRP A 291 -5.60 4.36 -9.51
CA TRP A 291 -4.16 4.27 -9.25
C TRP A 291 -3.67 2.81 -9.22
N THR A 292 -2.37 2.61 -9.43
CA THR A 292 -1.72 1.30 -9.28
C THR A 292 -1.34 1.01 -7.83
N SER A 293 -1.00 2.05 -7.07
CA SER A 293 -0.58 2.01 -5.67
C SER A 293 -1.17 3.16 -4.86
N TRP A 294 -1.24 3.02 -3.53
CA TRP A 294 -1.73 4.07 -2.64
C TRP A 294 -0.86 5.32 -2.71
N ALA A 295 -1.49 6.50 -2.78
CA ALA A 295 -0.82 7.78 -2.60
C ALA A 295 -0.56 8.06 -1.11
N ALA A 296 0.43 8.90 -0.82
CA ALA A 296 0.64 9.45 0.52
C ALA A 296 -0.42 10.51 0.83
N GLY A 297 -0.51 10.92 2.10
CA GLY A 297 -1.45 11.93 2.56
C GLY A 297 -2.53 11.39 3.48
N LYS A 298 -3.51 12.24 3.78
CA LYS A 298 -4.58 11.95 4.74
C LYS A 298 -5.80 11.37 4.01
N TYR A 299 -6.36 10.33 4.61
CA TYR A 299 -7.56 9.64 4.17
C TYR A 299 -8.57 9.62 5.31
N TRP A 300 -9.86 9.69 4.97
CA TRP A 300 -10.95 9.54 5.95
C TRP A 300 -12.20 8.95 5.32
N TYR A 301 -12.98 8.24 6.15
CA TYR A 301 -14.26 7.66 5.74
C TYR A 301 -15.43 8.55 6.12
N ASP A 302 -16.38 8.77 5.21
CA ASP A 302 -17.68 9.36 5.54
C ASP A 302 -18.81 8.35 5.29
N ILE A 303 -19.80 8.31 6.18
CA ILE A 303 -20.97 7.44 6.06
C ILE A 303 -22.22 8.29 5.86
N LYS A 304 -22.88 8.08 4.72
CA LYS A 304 -24.12 8.76 4.36
C LYS A 304 -25.28 7.79 4.35
N VAL A 305 -26.30 8.08 5.16
CA VAL A 305 -27.53 7.30 5.24
C VAL A 305 -28.71 8.23 4.99
N GLY A 306 -29.27 8.15 3.79
CA GLY A 306 -30.49 8.88 3.44
C GLY A 306 -31.66 8.48 4.36
N ARG A 307 -32.60 9.41 4.60
CA ARG A 307 -33.74 9.18 5.48
C ARG A 307 -34.62 8.03 4.95
N GLN A 308 -34.53 6.88 5.59
CA GLN A 308 -35.27 5.68 5.22
C GLN A 308 -35.97 5.07 6.43
N LYS A 309 -37.00 4.26 6.16
CA LYS A 309 -37.72 3.50 7.19
C LYS A 309 -38.11 4.33 8.43
N ALA A 310 -37.68 3.91 9.63
CA ALA A 310 -37.98 4.51 10.92
C ALA A 310 -37.02 5.63 11.37
N MET A 311 -36.04 5.97 10.54
CA MET A 311 -35.12 7.07 10.82
C MET A 311 -35.86 8.42 10.83
N ALA A 312 -35.61 9.19 11.89
CA ALA A 312 -36.16 10.54 12.05
C ALA A 312 -35.60 11.53 11.00
N LYS A 313 -34.30 11.42 10.69
CA LYS A 313 -33.57 12.26 9.73
C LYS A 313 -32.51 11.44 8.98
N ALA A 314 -31.96 11.99 7.91
CA ALA A 314 -30.76 11.43 7.28
C ALA A 314 -29.55 11.63 8.20
N VAL A 315 -28.51 10.82 8.00
CA VAL A 315 -27.22 10.94 8.67
C VAL A 315 -26.14 11.17 7.62
N ASP A 316 -25.27 12.14 7.89
CA ASP A 316 -23.99 12.36 7.23
C ASP A 316 -22.99 12.49 8.38
N THR A 317 -21.94 11.68 8.40
CA THR A 317 -20.94 11.74 9.48
C THR A 317 -20.12 13.03 9.34
N PRO A 318 -19.62 13.60 10.44
CA PRO A 318 -18.73 14.75 10.35
C PRO A 318 -17.45 14.39 9.61
N ASP A 319 -16.94 15.30 8.78
CA ASP A 319 -15.69 15.05 8.06
C ASP A 319 -14.49 14.96 9.03
N ARG A 320 -13.54 14.07 8.71
CA ARG A 320 -12.19 13.99 9.30
C ARG A 320 -12.17 13.73 10.81
N VAL A 321 -13.11 12.93 11.31
CA VAL A 321 -13.04 12.48 12.70
C VAL A 321 -11.76 11.64 12.90
N ALA A 322 -11.09 11.78 14.03
CA ALA A 322 -9.81 11.10 14.25
C ALA A 322 -9.92 9.57 14.18
N SER A 323 -11.07 9.00 14.58
CA SER A 323 -11.31 7.55 14.54
C SER A 323 -11.44 6.99 13.13
N GLU A 324 -11.90 7.77 12.15
CA GLU A 324 -12.06 7.36 10.75
C GLU A 324 -10.93 7.86 9.84
N THR A 325 -9.97 8.59 10.39
CA THR A 325 -8.87 9.20 9.65
C THR A 325 -7.61 8.38 9.80
N PHE A 326 -6.90 8.16 8.70
CA PHE A 326 -5.54 7.63 8.70
C PHE A 326 -4.63 8.44 7.77
N THR A 327 -3.32 8.31 7.93
CA THR A 327 -2.34 9.00 7.11
C THR A 327 -1.31 8.01 6.61
N LEU A 328 -1.04 8.07 5.30
CA LEU A 328 0.02 7.28 4.67
C LEU A 328 1.21 8.18 4.41
N LYS A 329 2.39 7.77 4.91
CA LYS A 329 3.65 8.44 4.58
C LYS A 329 4.14 7.96 3.22
N PRO A 330 4.86 8.80 2.45
CA PRO A 330 5.54 8.30 1.26
C PRO A 330 6.59 7.25 1.66
N PRO A 331 6.81 6.19 0.86
CA PRO A 331 7.89 5.25 1.11
C PRO A 331 9.26 5.92 0.86
N PRO A 332 10.30 5.56 1.63
CA PRO A 332 11.65 6.02 1.37
C PRO A 332 12.14 5.49 0.01
N PRO A 333 13.03 6.22 -0.68
CA PRO A 333 13.62 5.73 -1.91
C PRO A 333 14.53 4.52 -1.65
N VAL A 334 14.63 3.64 -2.63
CA VAL A 334 15.53 2.49 -2.61
C VAL A 334 16.62 2.69 -3.63
N LYS A 335 17.87 2.62 -3.19
CA LYS A 335 19.03 2.64 -4.07
C LYS A 335 19.60 1.24 -4.27
N THR A 336 19.86 0.88 -5.52
CA THR A 336 20.60 -0.32 -5.91
C THR A 336 21.72 0.01 -6.89
N MET A 337 22.75 -0.83 -6.90
CA MET A 337 23.92 -0.69 -7.77
C MET A 337 23.95 -1.89 -8.71
N HIS A 338 24.08 -1.61 -10.00
CA HIS A 338 24.07 -2.63 -11.04
C HIS A 338 25.30 -2.48 -11.93
N ASP A 339 25.68 -3.55 -12.63
CA ASP A 339 26.54 -3.43 -13.81
C ASP A 339 25.77 -2.69 -14.94
N ILE A 340 26.48 -2.33 -16.00
CA ILE A 340 25.85 -1.62 -17.13
C ILE A 340 24.79 -2.45 -17.88
N ASN A 341 24.80 -3.78 -17.70
CA ASN A 341 23.83 -4.71 -18.28
C ASN A 341 22.60 -4.95 -17.38
N GLY A 342 22.60 -4.40 -16.15
CA GLY A 342 21.50 -4.49 -15.19
C GLY A 342 21.62 -5.60 -14.15
N ARG A 343 22.72 -6.35 -14.09
CA ARG A 343 22.99 -7.33 -13.01
C ARG A 343 23.20 -6.58 -11.70
N LEU A 344 22.60 -7.05 -10.61
CA LEU A 344 22.87 -6.49 -9.28
C LEU A 344 24.32 -6.78 -8.87
N LEU A 345 25.06 -5.76 -8.42
CA LEU A 345 26.44 -5.90 -7.95
C LEU A 345 26.47 -6.46 -6.53
N ASP A 346 27.41 -7.38 -6.27
CA ASP A 346 27.74 -7.81 -4.91
C ASP A 346 28.56 -6.70 -4.21
N PRO A 347 28.35 -6.44 -2.91
CA PRO A 347 29.11 -5.42 -2.18
C PRO A 347 30.64 -5.61 -2.17
N LYS A 348 31.14 -6.82 -2.45
CA LYS A 348 32.58 -7.11 -2.57
C LYS A 348 33.14 -6.78 -3.96
N GLU A 349 32.28 -6.58 -4.94
CA GLU A 349 32.71 -6.27 -6.29
C GLU A 349 33.34 -4.87 -6.36
N VAL A 350 34.32 -4.76 -7.24
CA VAL A 350 35.11 -3.54 -7.45
C VAL A 350 35.04 -3.09 -8.89
N VAL A 351 35.33 -1.82 -9.11
CA VAL A 351 35.50 -1.23 -10.44
C VAL A 351 36.91 -0.65 -10.55
N VAL A 352 37.38 -0.46 -11.78
CA VAL A 352 38.57 0.34 -12.06
C VAL A 352 38.18 1.58 -12.85
N SER A 353 39.13 2.46 -13.15
CA SER A 353 38.87 3.60 -14.06
C SER A 353 38.24 3.16 -15.38
N ALA A 354 37.33 4.00 -15.89
CA ALA A 354 36.56 3.73 -17.11
C ALA A 354 35.72 2.43 -17.12
N MET A 355 35.48 1.80 -15.96
CA MET A 355 34.55 0.68 -15.83
C MET A 355 33.19 1.21 -15.31
N PRO A 356 32.14 1.24 -16.15
CA PRO A 356 30.87 1.86 -15.77
C PRO A 356 30.00 0.92 -14.93
N TYR A 357 29.36 1.50 -13.91
CA TYR A 357 28.25 0.89 -13.18
C TYR A 357 26.97 1.73 -13.38
N LEU A 358 25.83 1.14 -13.05
CA LEU A 358 24.51 1.76 -13.14
C LEU A 358 23.87 1.88 -11.76
N ALA A 359 23.80 3.10 -11.24
CA ALA A 359 23.02 3.40 -10.05
C ALA A 359 21.53 3.52 -10.40
N LYS A 360 20.67 2.86 -9.62
CA LYS A 360 19.22 2.94 -9.75
C LYS A 360 18.60 3.45 -8.44
N ILE A 361 17.79 4.51 -8.54
CA ILE A 361 17.08 5.11 -7.41
C ILE A 361 15.60 4.98 -7.68
N LYS A 362 14.96 4.00 -7.04
CA LYS A 362 13.52 3.75 -7.15
C LYS A 362 12.79 4.57 -6.08
N ALA A 363 11.83 5.38 -6.51
CA ALA A 363 11.06 6.26 -5.64
C ALA A 363 9.59 6.28 -6.04
N HIS A 364 8.72 6.53 -5.07
CA HIS A 364 7.28 6.67 -5.30
C HIS A 364 6.91 8.16 -5.33
N THR A 365 6.01 8.57 -6.24
CA THR A 365 5.55 9.98 -6.30
C THR A 365 4.77 10.42 -5.07
N GLY A 366 4.28 9.48 -4.27
CA GLY A 366 3.43 9.79 -3.11
C GLY A 366 2.10 10.47 -3.49
N GLY A 367 1.78 10.59 -4.78
CA GLY A 367 0.66 11.39 -5.29
C GLY A 367 0.91 12.89 -5.40
N ALA A 368 2.16 13.34 -5.22
CA ALA A 368 2.58 14.70 -5.58
C ALA A 368 2.55 14.88 -7.10
N THR A 369 2.23 16.11 -7.56
CA THR A 369 2.26 16.45 -9.00
C THR A 369 3.66 16.62 -9.55
N SER A 370 4.67 16.71 -8.68
CA SER A 370 6.08 16.74 -9.05
C SER A 370 6.88 16.01 -7.98
N VAL A 371 7.84 15.20 -8.41
CA VAL A 371 8.80 14.53 -7.51
C VAL A 371 10.22 14.72 -8.03
N GLU A 372 11.14 15.12 -7.17
CA GLU A 372 12.57 15.17 -7.47
C GLU A 372 13.21 13.90 -6.93
N ILE A 373 13.77 13.09 -7.82
CA ILE A 373 14.56 11.90 -7.49
C ILE A 373 16.01 12.24 -7.74
N SER A 374 16.90 11.97 -6.78
CA SER A 374 18.31 12.31 -6.90
C SER A 374 19.22 11.15 -6.56
N ASP A 375 20.37 11.10 -7.23
CA ASP A 375 21.54 10.37 -6.80
C ASP A 375 22.59 11.34 -6.25
N VAL A 376 22.92 11.19 -4.97
CA VAL A 376 23.98 11.95 -4.31
C VAL A 376 25.23 11.08 -4.28
N ILE A 377 26.17 11.38 -5.17
CA ILE A 377 27.43 10.65 -5.30
C ILE A 377 28.49 11.42 -4.52
N LEU A 378 28.98 10.85 -3.42
CA LEU A 378 29.95 11.45 -2.51
C LEU A 378 31.39 11.36 -3.07
N SER A 379 31.55 11.73 -4.34
CA SER A 379 32.83 11.82 -5.05
C SER A 379 32.71 12.76 -6.24
N LYS A 380 33.78 13.51 -6.54
CA LYS A 380 33.95 14.27 -7.80
C LYS A 380 34.71 13.47 -8.87
N ASN A 381 35.23 12.31 -8.50
CA ASN A 381 36.16 11.51 -9.28
C ASN A 381 35.45 10.50 -10.20
N VAL A 382 34.26 10.85 -10.67
CA VAL A 382 33.46 10.02 -11.57
C VAL A 382 32.97 10.82 -12.78
N PHE A 383 32.87 10.15 -13.91
CA PHE A 383 32.10 10.59 -15.07
C PHE A 383 30.66 10.08 -14.94
N ILE A 384 29.71 10.90 -15.38
CA ILE A 384 28.27 10.57 -15.40
C ILE A 384 27.82 10.38 -16.85
N GLY A 385 27.23 9.22 -17.12
CA GLY A 385 26.64 8.85 -18.40
C GLY A 385 27.56 8.12 -19.36
N ASP A 386 28.87 8.36 -19.31
CA ASP A 386 29.88 7.70 -20.14
C ASP A 386 31.17 7.41 -19.34
N LYS A 387 32.07 6.60 -19.91
CA LYS A 387 33.29 6.11 -19.23
C LYS A 387 34.51 7.01 -19.39
N GLU A 388 34.52 7.94 -20.36
CA GLU A 388 35.66 8.81 -20.65
C GLU A 388 35.38 10.30 -20.43
N LYS A 389 34.11 10.70 -20.45
CA LYS A 389 33.65 12.06 -20.23
C LYS A 389 32.23 12.07 -19.69
N ASP A 390 31.74 13.22 -19.27
CA ASP A 390 30.32 13.36 -18.94
C ASP A 390 29.45 13.33 -20.22
N ASP A 391 28.41 12.51 -20.22
CA ASP A 391 27.33 12.50 -21.21
C ASP A 391 25.97 12.38 -20.50
N PHE A 392 25.45 13.52 -20.05
CA PHE A 392 24.19 13.55 -19.29
C PHE A 392 22.97 13.10 -20.10
N SER A 393 23.07 12.97 -21.43
CA SER A 393 21.98 12.42 -22.26
C SER A 393 21.69 10.94 -21.99
N LYS A 394 22.62 10.25 -21.33
CA LYS A 394 22.49 8.83 -20.94
C LYS A 394 21.78 8.63 -19.61
N ILE A 395 21.48 9.70 -18.88
CA ILE A 395 20.67 9.65 -17.66
C ILE A 395 19.20 9.59 -18.07
N TYR A 396 18.42 8.72 -17.44
CA TYR A 396 16.99 8.60 -17.76
C TYR A 396 16.17 8.13 -16.57
N VAL A 397 14.88 8.43 -16.62
CA VAL A 397 13.89 7.92 -15.65
C VAL A 397 13.01 6.90 -16.34
N THR A 398 12.68 5.81 -15.65
CA THR A 398 11.69 4.83 -16.09
C THR A 398 10.51 4.77 -15.14
N ASP A 399 9.34 4.41 -15.66
CA ASP A 399 8.18 4.01 -14.86
C ASP A 399 8.33 2.58 -14.30
N GLU A 400 7.25 2.09 -13.67
CA GLU A 400 7.17 0.75 -13.08
C GLU A 400 7.26 -0.39 -14.13
N GLN A 401 6.90 -0.11 -15.38
CA GLN A 401 6.99 -1.04 -16.50
C GLN A 401 8.38 -1.02 -17.18
N GLY A 402 9.28 -0.12 -16.74
CA GLY A 402 10.60 0.06 -17.34
C GLY A 402 10.60 0.96 -18.58
N SER A 403 9.48 1.59 -18.91
CA SER A 403 9.40 2.52 -20.04
C SER A 403 10.01 3.86 -19.65
N LYS A 404 10.78 4.48 -20.57
CA LYS A 404 11.34 5.81 -20.33
C LYS A 404 10.24 6.86 -20.24
N VAL A 405 10.34 7.73 -19.25
CA VAL A 405 9.41 8.85 -19.04
C VAL A 405 10.16 10.17 -19.12
N ALA A 406 9.43 11.23 -19.47
CA ALA A 406 9.98 12.58 -19.49
C ALA A 406 10.32 13.03 -18.05
N ALA A 407 11.51 13.59 -17.88
CA ALA A 407 11.96 14.18 -16.63
C ALA A 407 12.93 15.32 -16.91
N ASP A 408 12.88 16.37 -16.08
CA ASP A 408 13.89 17.44 -16.13
C ASP A 408 15.13 16.97 -15.38
N ILE A 409 16.21 16.69 -16.11
CA ILE A 409 17.45 16.17 -15.56
C ILE A 409 18.48 17.29 -15.42
N LYS A 410 19.15 17.36 -14.27
CA LYS A 410 20.25 18.28 -13.99
C LYS A 410 21.33 17.60 -13.16
N VAL A 411 22.58 17.97 -13.39
CA VAL A 411 23.71 17.59 -12.54
C VAL A 411 24.19 18.84 -11.79
N ASP A 412 24.34 18.70 -10.48
CA ASP A 412 24.74 19.76 -9.57
C ASP A 412 26.09 19.40 -8.93
N ASP A 413 27.12 20.11 -9.39
CA ASP A 413 28.50 19.98 -8.94
C ASP A 413 28.93 21.16 -8.03
N SER A 414 27.97 21.99 -7.59
CA SER A 414 28.25 23.19 -6.78
C SER A 414 28.75 22.88 -5.37
N GLN A 415 28.48 21.68 -4.87
CA GLN A 415 28.86 21.25 -3.53
C GLN A 415 30.20 20.52 -3.55
N ASP A 416 31.09 20.88 -2.63
CA ASP A 416 32.41 20.28 -2.61
C ASP A 416 32.38 18.78 -2.25
N GLY A 417 33.33 18.01 -2.80
CA GLY A 417 33.46 16.57 -2.58
C GLY A 417 32.36 15.67 -3.14
N LYS A 418 31.34 16.19 -3.83
CA LYS A 418 30.23 15.37 -4.36
C LYS A 418 29.67 15.88 -5.69
N ARG A 419 28.93 15.01 -6.37
CA ARG A 419 28.11 15.32 -7.54
C ARG A 419 26.68 14.86 -7.27
N ILE A 420 25.68 15.64 -7.67
CA ILE A 420 24.27 15.30 -7.43
C ILE A 420 23.52 15.27 -8.76
N VAL A 421 23.05 14.10 -9.17
CA VAL A 421 22.19 13.93 -10.33
C VAL A 421 20.75 14.05 -9.88
N LYS A 422 20.00 15.01 -10.40
CA LYS A 422 18.61 15.30 -10.05
C LYS A 422 17.72 15.06 -11.26
N ALA A 423 16.59 14.40 -11.07
CA ALA A 423 15.56 14.23 -12.08
C ALA A 423 14.19 14.60 -11.49
N VAL A 424 13.52 15.56 -12.12
CA VAL A 424 12.17 15.98 -11.72
C VAL A 424 11.15 15.36 -12.67
N VAL A 425 10.30 14.48 -12.13
CA VAL A 425 9.15 13.91 -12.84
C VAL A 425 7.93 14.77 -12.51
N LYS A 426 7.27 15.32 -13.54
CA LYS A 426 6.08 16.17 -13.41
C LYS A 426 4.82 15.44 -13.90
N ASP A 427 3.68 15.88 -13.39
CA ASP A 427 2.33 15.45 -13.77
C ASP A 427 2.12 13.93 -13.72
N ALA A 428 2.94 13.23 -12.93
CA ALA A 428 2.86 11.79 -12.76
C ALA A 428 1.70 11.40 -11.83
N ALA A 429 0.97 10.35 -12.20
CA ALA A 429 0.04 9.70 -11.29
C ALA A 429 0.80 9.09 -10.08
N PRO A 430 0.10 8.79 -8.97
CA PRO A 430 0.65 7.95 -7.91
C PRO A 430 1.25 6.66 -8.49
N GLY A 431 2.56 6.46 -8.28
CA GLY A 431 3.28 5.33 -8.86
C GLY A 431 4.78 5.38 -8.61
N TRP A 432 5.47 4.32 -9.05
CA TRP A 432 6.90 4.12 -8.89
C TRP A 432 7.68 4.57 -10.13
N PHE A 433 8.81 5.23 -9.89
CA PHE A 433 9.75 5.68 -10.91
C PHE A 433 11.17 5.33 -10.50
N THR A 434 12.05 5.12 -11.47
CA THR A 434 13.46 4.82 -11.23
C THR A 434 14.34 5.79 -12.00
N LEU A 435 15.15 6.57 -11.28
CA LEU A 435 16.26 7.31 -11.87
C LEU A 435 17.42 6.35 -12.12
N ASN A 436 17.89 6.30 -13.37
CA ASN A 436 19.00 5.46 -13.82
C ASN A 436 20.20 6.36 -14.14
N VAL A 437 21.31 6.17 -13.42
CA VAL A 437 22.51 7.01 -13.51
C VAL A 437 23.74 6.13 -13.84
N PRO A 438 24.10 5.99 -15.13
CA PRO A 438 25.37 5.39 -15.51
C PRO A 438 26.52 6.24 -14.97
N THR A 439 27.52 5.60 -14.36
CA THR A 439 28.64 6.28 -13.68
C THR A 439 29.91 5.48 -13.87
N ALA A 440 31.05 6.14 -14.11
CA ALA A 440 32.35 5.48 -14.26
C ALA A 440 33.46 6.21 -13.49
N PRO A 441 34.37 5.51 -12.80
CA PRO A 441 35.48 6.17 -12.10
C PRO A 441 36.49 6.84 -13.05
N LYS A 442 37.02 7.99 -12.64
CA LYS A 442 38.11 8.71 -13.32
C LYS A 442 39.48 8.09 -13.00
N PRO A 443 40.49 8.26 -13.87
CA PRO A 443 41.85 7.78 -13.64
C PRO A 443 42.64 8.69 -12.66
N THR A 444 42.23 8.70 -11.38
CA THR A 444 42.77 9.56 -10.32
C THR A 444 44.06 9.07 -9.65
N LYS A 445 44.51 7.87 -9.99
CA LYS A 445 45.64 7.14 -9.40
C LYS A 445 45.49 6.76 -7.92
N VAL A 446 44.29 6.88 -7.38
CA VAL A 446 44.01 6.64 -5.95
C VAL A 446 42.83 5.67 -5.83
N LYS A 447 42.95 4.71 -4.90
CA LYS A 447 41.84 3.84 -4.49
C LYS A 447 40.76 4.66 -3.81
N GLU A 448 39.50 4.38 -4.10
CA GLU A 448 38.40 5.20 -3.57
C GLU A 448 37.16 4.36 -3.27
N ASN A 449 36.56 4.56 -2.10
CA ASN A 449 35.24 4.02 -1.78
C ASN A 449 34.17 5.03 -2.24
N ILE A 450 33.55 4.78 -3.38
CA ILE A 450 32.59 5.70 -3.99
C ILE A 450 31.22 5.47 -3.34
N GLN A 451 30.87 6.34 -2.40
CA GLN A 451 29.60 6.27 -1.67
C GLN A 451 28.49 7.03 -2.39
N ASN A 452 27.28 6.48 -2.33
CA ASN A 452 26.12 6.98 -3.04
C ASN A 452 24.86 6.90 -2.17
N VAL A 453 24.01 7.92 -2.23
CA VAL A 453 22.74 7.99 -1.49
C VAL A 453 21.62 8.41 -2.43
N GLY A 454 20.55 7.63 -2.51
CA GLY A 454 19.33 8.02 -3.20
C GLY A 454 18.54 9.00 -2.35
N LYS A 455 18.00 10.06 -2.95
CA LYS A 455 17.16 11.04 -2.26
C LYS A 455 15.89 11.30 -3.05
N THR A 456 14.76 11.51 -2.36
CA THR A 456 13.50 11.88 -3.00
C THR A 456 12.84 13.00 -2.25
N CYS A 457 12.37 14.02 -2.95
CA CYS A 457 11.64 15.16 -2.40
C CYS A 457 10.30 15.35 -3.12
N TRP A 458 9.24 15.67 -2.38
CA TRP A 458 7.87 15.76 -2.90
C TRP A 458 7.30 17.17 -2.94
N ASP A 459 7.89 18.12 -2.23
CA ASP A 459 7.48 19.52 -2.20
C ASP A 459 8.38 20.38 -3.10
N THR A 460 7.86 21.52 -3.56
CA THR A 460 8.59 22.44 -4.45
C THR A 460 9.80 23.08 -3.79
N ASP A 461 9.74 23.27 -2.47
CA ASP A 461 10.81 23.86 -1.66
C ASP A 461 11.87 22.83 -1.24
N ARG A 462 11.65 21.54 -1.53
CA ARG A 462 12.56 20.42 -1.22
C ARG A 462 12.86 20.29 0.28
N LYS A 463 11.86 20.52 1.12
CA LYS A 463 11.94 20.36 2.59
C LYS A 463 11.40 19.01 3.04
N VAL A 464 10.56 18.37 2.24
CA VAL A 464 9.94 17.09 2.55
C VAL A 464 10.63 16.06 1.69
N CYS A 465 11.69 15.48 2.24
CA CYS A 465 12.53 14.53 1.56
C CYS A 465 12.83 13.32 2.44
N GLU A 466 13.10 12.20 1.80
CA GLU A 466 13.64 10.99 2.41
C GLU A 466 14.88 10.54 1.66
N GLU A 467 15.77 9.84 2.36
CA GLU A 467 17.01 9.30 1.82
C GLU A 467 17.00 7.77 1.89
N SER A 468 17.64 7.13 0.92
CA SER A 468 17.83 5.69 0.92
C SER A 468 18.96 5.31 1.88
N GLU A 469 19.09 4.01 2.15
CA GLU A 469 20.37 3.50 2.63
C GLU A 469 21.51 3.90 1.68
N LYS A 470 22.67 4.17 2.26
CA LYS A 470 23.91 4.40 1.51
C LYS A 470 24.34 3.09 0.84
N LYS A 471 24.78 3.18 -0.41
CA LYS A 471 25.45 2.11 -1.15
C LYS A 471 26.83 2.59 -1.59
N GLU A 472 27.77 1.67 -1.71
CA GLU A 472 29.14 1.99 -2.06
C GLU A 472 29.69 0.99 -3.06
N ILE A 473 30.71 1.42 -3.80
CA ILE A 473 31.50 0.59 -4.69
C ILE A 473 32.95 1.01 -4.60
N ASN A 474 33.86 0.04 -4.49
CA ASN A 474 35.28 0.34 -4.38
C ASN A 474 35.89 0.48 -5.77
N LYS A 475 36.65 1.55 -5.96
CA LYS A 475 37.55 1.73 -7.09
C LYS A 475 38.92 1.19 -6.72
N GLU A 476 39.38 0.20 -7.46
CA GLU A 476 40.75 -0.29 -7.43
C GLU A 476 41.62 0.42 -8.48
N VAL A 477 42.93 0.44 -8.23
CA VAL A 477 43.96 0.96 -9.14
C VAL A 477 45.08 -0.07 -9.27
N PRO A 478 45.87 -0.03 -10.37
CA PRO A 478 47.06 -0.87 -10.45
C PRO A 478 48.00 -0.64 -9.27
N ASP A 479 48.70 -1.69 -8.83
CA ASP A 479 49.76 -1.58 -7.81
C ASP A 479 51.00 -2.35 -8.25
N PRO A 480 51.65 -1.91 -9.34
CA PRO A 480 52.75 -2.64 -9.90
C PRO A 480 54.03 -2.39 -9.11
N ASN A 481 54.93 -3.36 -9.21
CA ASN A 481 56.30 -3.23 -8.72
C ASN A 481 57.28 -3.81 -9.73
N LYS A 482 58.56 -3.57 -9.50
CA LYS A 482 59.62 -3.90 -10.43
C LYS A 482 60.87 -4.34 -9.70
N ALA A 483 61.61 -5.25 -10.34
CA ALA A 483 62.92 -5.66 -9.90
C ALA A 483 63.80 -6.06 -11.08
N TRP A 484 65.12 -6.00 -10.88
CA TRP A 484 66.10 -6.59 -11.75
C TRP A 484 66.18 -8.10 -11.56
N VAL A 485 66.52 -8.83 -12.62
CA VAL A 485 66.79 -10.28 -12.59
C VAL A 485 68.06 -10.59 -13.39
N LEU A 486 68.68 -11.76 -13.14
CA LEU A 486 69.92 -12.14 -13.80
C LEU A 486 69.73 -12.43 -15.29
N ASN A 487 68.66 -13.16 -15.64
CA ASN A 487 68.28 -13.49 -17.00
C ASN A 487 66.79 -13.88 -17.06
N LYS A 488 66.28 -14.14 -18.27
CA LYS A 488 64.89 -14.58 -18.50
C LYS A 488 64.63 -16.07 -18.25
N ASP A 489 65.69 -16.88 -18.19
CA ASP A 489 65.63 -18.35 -18.15
C ASP A 489 66.05 -18.86 -16.76
N GLY A 490 65.14 -18.92 -15.78
CA GLY A 490 65.46 -19.48 -14.46
C GLY A 490 64.37 -19.45 -13.41
N SER A 491 64.59 -20.18 -12.31
CA SER A 491 63.76 -20.20 -11.10
C SER A 491 63.63 -18.83 -10.42
N LEU A 492 64.61 -17.95 -10.63
CA LEU A 492 64.70 -16.63 -9.99
C LEU A 492 63.63 -15.64 -10.48
N VAL A 493 63.07 -15.79 -11.69
CA VAL A 493 62.04 -14.87 -12.20
C VAL A 493 60.70 -15.10 -11.49
N TRP A 494 60.39 -16.34 -11.12
CA TRP A 494 59.09 -16.73 -10.55
C TRP A 494 58.87 -16.19 -9.14
N ASP A 495 59.93 -16.17 -8.32
CA ASP A 495 59.87 -15.75 -6.92
C ASP A 495 60.13 -14.24 -6.73
N VAL A 496 60.56 -13.53 -7.78
CA VAL A 496 60.85 -12.10 -7.70
C VAL A 496 59.57 -11.27 -7.73
N ASN A 497 59.24 -10.66 -6.60
CA ASN A 497 58.13 -9.74 -6.40
C ASN A 497 58.52 -8.75 -5.30
N ASP A 498 58.28 -7.46 -5.50
CA ASP A 498 58.60 -6.38 -4.54
C ASP A 498 57.35 -5.57 -4.16
N PRO A 499 56.33 -6.19 -3.55
CA PRO A 499 55.08 -5.49 -3.25
C PRO A 499 55.27 -4.34 -2.25
N GLN A 500 56.33 -4.40 -1.42
CA GLN A 500 56.70 -3.35 -0.48
C GLN A 500 57.65 -2.31 -1.10
N LYS A 501 57.99 -2.43 -2.38
CA LYS A 501 58.77 -1.46 -3.14
C LYS A 501 60.12 -1.13 -2.47
N THR A 502 60.74 -2.15 -1.88
CA THR A 502 61.97 -2.08 -1.09
C THR A 502 63.22 -1.85 -1.94
N ASN A 503 63.16 -2.22 -3.21
CA ASN A 503 64.30 -2.26 -4.14
C ASN A 503 65.45 -3.15 -3.65
N ASN A 504 65.13 -4.27 -3.01
CA ASN A 504 66.10 -5.21 -2.43
C ASN A 504 65.77 -6.67 -2.74
N VAL A 505 65.12 -6.94 -3.88
CA VAL A 505 64.76 -8.30 -4.29
C VAL A 505 65.43 -8.68 -5.60
N GLY A 506 65.41 -9.97 -5.95
CA GLY A 506 65.99 -10.45 -7.20
C GLY A 506 67.46 -10.06 -7.34
N ALA A 507 67.76 -9.27 -8.37
CA ALA A 507 69.10 -8.78 -8.68
C ALA A 507 69.27 -7.28 -8.45
N ASP A 508 68.41 -6.63 -7.65
CA ASP A 508 68.48 -5.19 -7.39
C ASP A 508 69.82 -4.77 -6.76
N GLN A 509 70.39 -5.59 -5.88
CA GLN A 509 71.69 -5.32 -5.23
C GLN A 509 72.89 -5.97 -5.94
N LYS A 510 72.69 -6.54 -7.12
CA LYS A 510 73.73 -7.32 -7.81
C LYS A 510 74.59 -6.41 -8.68
N THR A 511 75.91 -6.65 -8.63
CA THR A 511 76.95 -6.10 -9.52
C THR A 511 77.05 -6.89 -10.82
N PHE A 512 77.23 -6.19 -11.94
CA PHE A 512 77.35 -6.82 -13.26
C PHE A 512 78.37 -6.11 -14.12
N ASN A 513 79.06 -6.86 -14.95
CA ASN A 513 80.16 -6.38 -15.77
C ASN A 513 79.71 -5.98 -17.17
N HIS A 514 80.58 -5.26 -17.87
CA HIS A 514 80.36 -4.97 -19.29
C HIS A 514 80.21 -6.27 -20.08
N GLY A 515 79.21 -6.33 -20.95
CA GLY A 515 78.87 -7.54 -21.71
C GLY A 515 77.97 -8.54 -20.99
N ASP A 516 77.71 -8.39 -19.69
CA ASP A 516 76.80 -9.27 -18.95
C ASP A 516 75.37 -9.20 -19.49
N LYS A 517 74.67 -10.33 -19.42
CA LYS A 517 73.23 -10.38 -19.61
C LYS A 517 72.51 -9.89 -18.36
N VAL A 518 71.37 -9.26 -18.57
CA VAL A 518 70.50 -8.79 -17.49
C VAL A 518 69.05 -8.91 -17.93
N GLY A 519 68.15 -9.13 -16.98
CA GLY A 519 66.72 -8.96 -17.22
C GLY A 519 66.09 -8.00 -16.23
N ALA A 520 64.84 -7.63 -16.53
CA ALA A 520 63.99 -6.89 -15.61
C ALA A 520 62.59 -7.49 -15.65
N VAL A 521 61.92 -7.45 -14.49
CA VAL A 521 60.54 -7.93 -14.33
C VAL A 521 59.67 -6.77 -13.88
N VAL A 522 58.57 -6.52 -14.60
CA VAL A 522 57.47 -5.67 -14.15
C VAL A 522 56.36 -6.59 -13.65
N ASN A 523 56.05 -6.50 -12.37
CA ASN A 523 55.03 -7.28 -11.69
C ASN A 523 53.74 -6.46 -11.62
N GLY A 524 52.69 -6.98 -12.25
CA GLY A 524 51.33 -6.45 -12.21
C GLY A 524 50.33 -7.52 -11.75
N HIS A 525 49.03 -7.22 -11.84
CA HIS A 525 47.98 -8.18 -11.50
C HIS A 525 46.63 -7.88 -12.16
N PHE A 526 45.72 -8.84 -12.14
CA PHE A 526 44.29 -8.60 -12.32
C PHE A 526 43.61 -8.62 -10.95
N PRO A 527 42.83 -7.58 -10.57
CA PRO A 527 42.15 -7.54 -9.28
C PRO A 527 41.06 -8.62 -9.13
N ALA A 528 40.90 -9.13 -7.92
CA ALA A 528 39.75 -9.93 -7.53
C ALA A 528 38.44 -9.12 -7.58
N ASN A 529 37.31 -9.82 -7.76
CA ASN A 529 35.95 -9.28 -7.69
C ASN A 529 35.66 -8.10 -8.64
N MET A 530 36.45 -7.89 -9.68
CA MET A 530 36.18 -6.84 -10.65
C MET A 530 34.86 -7.11 -11.39
N ASP A 531 33.97 -6.12 -11.45
CA ASP A 531 32.61 -6.26 -12.01
C ASP A 531 32.64 -6.78 -13.47
N ASP A 532 33.41 -6.12 -14.33
CA ASP A 532 33.57 -6.48 -15.73
C ASP A 532 35.04 -6.70 -16.10
N ASN A 533 35.28 -7.18 -17.32
CA ASN A 533 36.62 -7.40 -17.83
C ASN A 533 37.31 -6.05 -18.05
N LEU A 534 38.64 -6.04 -17.96
CA LEU A 534 39.41 -4.87 -18.41
C LEU A 534 39.21 -4.69 -19.93
N ASP A 535 39.03 -3.45 -20.36
CA ASP A 535 39.04 -3.06 -21.76
C ASP A 535 40.47 -3.03 -22.30
N ARG A 536 41.42 -2.63 -21.44
CA ARG A 536 42.84 -2.51 -21.79
C ARG A 536 43.71 -2.86 -20.60
N TYR A 537 44.79 -3.59 -20.89
CA TYR A 537 45.82 -3.95 -19.92
C TYR A 537 47.20 -3.82 -20.57
N VAL A 538 48.10 -3.10 -19.92
CA VAL A 538 49.46 -2.83 -20.44
C VAL A 538 50.48 -2.94 -19.31
N LEU A 539 51.61 -3.59 -19.59
CA LEU A 539 52.81 -3.53 -18.78
C LEU A 539 53.92 -2.80 -19.55
N ILE A 540 54.65 -1.94 -18.86
CA ILE A 540 55.69 -1.09 -19.44
C ILE A 540 56.96 -1.25 -18.63
N ASP A 541 58.07 -1.50 -19.33
CA ASP A 541 59.43 -1.32 -18.83
C ASP A 541 60.01 -0.04 -19.46
N ASN A 542 60.40 0.93 -18.64
CA ASN A 542 61.01 2.18 -19.08
C ASN A 542 62.49 2.23 -18.68
N TRP A 543 63.33 1.75 -19.59
CA TRP A 543 64.77 1.64 -19.42
C TRP A 543 65.55 2.91 -19.78
N ALA A 544 64.89 4.08 -19.85
CA ALA A 544 65.53 5.35 -20.19
C ALA A 544 66.80 5.64 -19.37
N LYS A 545 66.72 5.40 -18.05
CA LYS A 545 67.82 5.63 -17.11
C LYS A 545 68.91 4.54 -17.16
N ALA A 546 68.65 3.41 -17.80
CA ALA A 546 69.61 2.34 -18.04
C ALA A 546 70.19 2.35 -19.47
N ALA A 547 69.56 3.09 -20.40
CA ALA A 547 69.85 3.10 -21.83
C ALA A 547 71.32 3.39 -22.19
N LYS A 548 72.03 4.15 -21.34
CA LYS A 548 73.45 4.44 -21.54
C LYS A 548 74.33 3.19 -21.42
N TYR A 549 73.95 2.24 -20.56
CA TYR A 549 74.81 1.11 -20.19
C TYR A 549 74.25 -0.25 -20.59
N VAL A 550 72.93 -0.34 -20.80
CA VAL A 550 72.23 -1.58 -21.15
C VAL A 550 71.50 -1.42 -22.47
N ASP A 551 71.74 -2.35 -23.38
CA ASP A 551 70.99 -2.48 -24.62
C ASP A 551 69.69 -3.25 -24.37
N PHE A 552 68.57 -2.52 -24.44
CA PHE A 552 67.22 -3.06 -24.46
C PHE A 552 66.49 -2.75 -25.79
N THR A 553 67.20 -2.29 -26.82
CA THR A 553 66.58 -1.83 -28.08
C THR A 553 65.76 -2.93 -28.77
N LYS A 554 66.21 -4.19 -28.63
CA LYS A 554 65.52 -5.39 -29.13
C LYS A 554 64.78 -6.20 -28.05
N ALA A 555 64.62 -5.65 -26.85
CA ALA A 555 64.00 -6.36 -25.75
C ALA A 555 62.56 -6.81 -26.04
N HIS A 556 61.83 -6.08 -26.90
CA HIS A 556 60.48 -6.45 -27.33
C HIS A 556 60.44 -7.76 -28.14
N GLU A 557 61.54 -8.14 -28.82
CA GLU A 557 61.61 -9.37 -29.63
C GLU A 557 61.70 -10.63 -28.75
N SER A 558 62.24 -10.49 -27.53
CA SER A 558 62.44 -11.58 -26.57
C SER A 558 61.58 -11.48 -25.31
N ALA A 559 60.76 -10.43 -25.21
CA ALA A 559 59.88 -10.18 -24.08
C ALA A 559 58.87 -11.31 -23.88
N LYS A 560 58.58 -11.60 -22.61
CA LYS A 560 57.65 -12.65 -22.20
C LYS A 560 56.65 -12.10 -21.20
N VAL A 561 55.41 -12.56 -21.30
CA VAL A 561 54.39 -12.31 -20.27
C VAL A 561 53.95 -13.63 -19.66
N TYR A 562 54.03 -13.71 -18.34
CA TYR A 562 53.61 -14.86 -17.56
C TYR A 562 52.47 -14.49 -16.62
N VAL A 563 51.58 -15.45 -16.38
CA VAL A 563 50.41 -15.26 -15.50
C VAL A 563 50.31 -16.40 -14.51
N SER A 564 50.06 -16.08 -13.24
CA SER A 564 49.94 -17.08 -12.17
C SER A 564 48.51 -17.62 -12.07
N ILE A 565 48.26 -18.80 -12.61
CA ILE A 565 46.96 -19.47 -12.58
C ILE A 565 47.02 -20.59 -11.56
N ALA A 566 46.17 -20.52 -10.53
CA ALA A 566 46.13 -21.49 -9.44
C ALA A 566 47.51 -21.74 -8.80
N GLY A 567 48.31 -20.66 -8.65
CA GLY A 567 49.65 -20.71 -8.06
C GLY A 567 50.75 -21.21 -9.00
N LYS A 568 50.48 -21.39 -10.30
CA LYS A 568 51.46 -21.82 -11.30
C LYS A 568 51.62 -20.76 -12.38
N TRP A 569 52.86 -20.43 -12.72
CA TRP A 569 53.17 -19.51 -13.81
C TRP A 569 53.01 -20.19 -15.18
N GLU A 570 52.21 -19.57 -16.04
CA GLU A 570 51.99 -19.99 -17.43
C GLU A 570 52.50 -18.93 -18.42
N ASP A 571 53.13 -19.33 -19.52
CA ASP A 571 53.49 -18.42 -20.62
C ASP A 571 52.22 -17.97 -21.37
N LYS A 572 51.91 -16.68 -21.27
CA LYS A 572 50.77 -16.04 -21.94
C LYS A 572 51.21 -15.04 -23.00
N THR A 573 52.49 -15.04 -23.39
CA THR A 573 53.09 -14.12 -24.38
C THR A 573 52.27 -14.03 -25.66
N LYS A 574 51.67 -15.15 -26.13
CA LYS A 574 50.85 -15.17 -27.36
C LYS A 574 49.66 -14.20 -27.32
N PHE A 575 49.20 -13.81 -26.14
CA PHE A 575 48.08 -12.90 -25.91
C PHE A 575 48.48 -11.43 -25.82
N PHE A 576 49.76 -11.11 -26.02
CA PHE A 576 50.28 -9.76 -25.93
C PHE A 576 50.94 -9.35 -27.25
N ASP A 577 50.79 -8.08 -27.59
CA ASP A 577 51.60 -7.40 -28.61
C ASP A 577 52.73 -6.64 -27.92
N PHE A 578 53.92 -6.73 -28.50
CA PHE A 578 55.14 -6.13 -27.96
C PHE A 578 55.68 -5.09 -28.93
N LYS A 579 56.07 -3.93 -28.39
CA LYS A 579 56.76 -2.89 -29.15
C LYS A 579 57.77 -2.15 -28.29
N THR A 580 58.80 -1.61 -28.94
CA THR A 580 59.67 -0.60 -28.34
C THR A 580 59.25 0.78 -28.84
N GLU A 581 58.92 1.68 -27.92
CA GLU A 581 58.66 3.11 -28.19
C GLU A 581 59.70 3.96 -27.46
N GLY A 582 60.69 4.46 -28.19
CA GLY A 582 61.85 5.13 -27.59
C GLY A 582 62.58 4.18 -26.63
N THR A 583 62.57 4.50 -25.34
CA THR A 583 63.19 3.70 -24.26
C THR A 583 62.17 2.87 -23.48
N LYS A 584 60.98 2.63 -24.03
CA LYS A 584 59.92 1.85 -23.39
C LYS A 584 59.69 0.55 -24.13
N THR A 585 59.80 -0.58 -23.43
CA THR A 585 59.30 -1.88 -23.90
C THR A 585 57.88 -2.07 -23.38
N ILE A 586 56.91 -2.15 -24.28
CA ILE A 586 55.48 -2.12 -23.96
C ILE A 586 54.86 -3.46 -24.36
N ALA A 587 54.22 -4.13 -23.40
CA ALA A 587 53.41 -5.32 -23.62
C ALA A 587 51.93 -4.96 -23.45
N THR A 588 51.17 -4.99 -24.54
CA THR A 588 49.73 -4.67 -24.55
C THR A 588 48.93 -5.96 -24.76
N ALA A 589 47.94 -6.23 -23.92
CA ALA A 589 47.04 -7.36 -24.15
C ALA A 589 46.30 -7.17 -25.49
N LYS A 590 46.26 -8.23 -26.30
CA LYS A 590 45.57 -8.24 -27.60
C LYS A 590 44.07 -8.04 -27.43
N GLU A 591 43.43 -7.58 -28.50
CA GLU A 591 41.97 -7.50 -28.55
C GLU A 591 41.34 -8.86 -28.20
N GLY A 592 40.33 -8.85 -27.32
CA GLY A 592 39.64 -10.04 -26.85
C GLY A 592 40.41 -10.88 -25.82
N ALA A 593 41.71 -10.63 -25.59
CA ALA A 593 42.53 -11.44 -24.68
C ALA A 593 42.15 -11.31 -23.20
N LEU A 594 41.43 -10.25 -22.83
CA LEU A 594 40.99 -10.00 -21.45
C LEU A 594 39.60 -10.60 -21.14
N LYS A 595 38.95 -11.19 -22.15
CA LYS A 595 37.65 -11.85 -22.06
C LYS A 595 37.80 -13.37 -21.92
N ASP A 596 36.68 -14.06 -21.76
CA ASP A 596 36.58 -15.51 -21.68
C ASP A 596 37.35 -16.20 -22.82
N GLY A 597 38.15 -17.21 -22.49
CA GLY A 597 39.01 -17.93 -23.43
C GLY A 597 40.31 -17.23 -23.83
N GLY A 598 40.60 -16.04 -23.28
CA GLY A 598 41.83 -15.29 -23.51
C GLY A 598 42.99 -15.69 -22.59
N ILE A 599 43.63 -14.69 -21.96
CA ILE A 599 44.72 -14.86 -20.99
C ILE A 599 44.27 -15.82 -19.87
N LEU A 600 43.04 -15.60 -19.39
CA LEU A 600 42.34 -16.42 -18.42
C LEU A 600 41.12 -17.06 -19.07
N THR A 601 40.84 -18.32 -18.71
CA THR A 601 39.71 -19.08 -19.28
C THR A 601 38.36 -18.38 -19.04
N ALA A 602 38.18 -17.74 -17.88
CA ALA A 602 36.94 -17.06 -17.48
C ALA A 602 37.01 -15.52 -17.60
N GLY A 603 37.98 -14.99 -18.36
CA GLY A 603 38.22 -13.54 -18.43
C GLY A 603 38.85 -12.98 -17.15
N THR A 604 38.94 -11.66 -17.10
CA THR A 604 39.52 -10.88 -16.00
C THR A 604 38.49 -10.39 -14.96
N LYS A 605 37.20 -10.54 -15.25
CA LYS A 605 36.11 -10.22 -14.32
C LYS A 605 35.87 -11.31 -13.29
N LEU A 606 35.29 -10.91 -12.15
CA LEU A 606 34.77 -11.79 -11.10
C LEU A 606 35.77 -12.86 -10.63
N LEU A 607 37.06 -12.52 -10.65
CA LEU A 607 38.13 -13.38 -10.16
C LEU A 607 37.99 -13.58 -8.65
N LYS A 608 38.22 -14.81 -8.18
CA LYS A 608 38.12 -15.16 -6.75
C LYS A 608 39.28 -14.61 -5.91
N ALA A 609 40.39 -14.29 -6.55
CA ALA A 609 41.60 -13.78 -5.95
C ALA A 609 42.38 -13.01 -7.02
N ASP A 610 43.28 -12.12 -6.59
CA ASP A 610 44.16 -11.40 -7.50
C ASP A 610 45.00 -12.40 -8.30
N VAL A 611 45.15 -12.13 -9.60
CA VAL A 611 45.93 -12.98 -10.50
C VAL A 611 47.17 -12.22 -10.92
N ALA A 612 48.34 -12.64 -10.43
CA ALA A 612 49.60 -11.97 -10.72
C ALA A 612 50.03 -12.14 -12.19
N VAL A 613 50.61 -11.08 -12.76
CA VAL A 613 51.10 -11.01 -14.13
C VAL A 613 52.53 -10.47 -14.12
N LYS A 614 53.41 -11.01 -14.96
CA LYS A 614 54.81 -10.59 -15.06
C LYS A 614 55.19 -10.31 -16.50
N LEU A 615 55.65 -9.10 -16.79
CA LEU A 615 56.41 -8.80 -18.00
C LEU A 615 57.89 -9.00 -17.68
N VAL A 616 58.55 -9.85 -18.45
CA VAL A 616 59.98 -10.15 -18.33
C VAL A 616 60.67 -9.72 -19.61
N ILE A 617 61.69 -8.88 -19.47
CA ILE A 617 62.54 -8.44 -20.60
C ILE A 617 64.00 -8.81 -20.34
N GLU A 618 64.76 -9.01 -21.42
CA GLU A 618 66.20 -9.26 -21.37
C GLU A 618 66.94 -8.16 -22.14
N GLY A 619 68.10 -7.79 -21.63
CA GLY A 619 69.04 -6.86 -22.24
C GLY A 619 70.48 -7.33 -22.00
N LYS A 620 71.42 -6.54 -22.52
CA LYS A 620 72.85 -6.83 -22.38
C LYS A 620 73.61 -5.55 -22.09
N PHE A 621 74.54 -5.60 -21.14
CA PHE A 621 75.46 -4.50 -20.92
C PHE A 621 76.33 -4.26 -22.16
N TYR A 622 76.43 -3.00 -22.57
CA TYR A 622 77.33 -2.65 -23.66
C TYR A 622 78.78 -2.99 -23.31
N PRO A 623 79.62 -3.37 -24.29
CA PRO A 623 81.07 -3.42 -24.11
C PRO A 623 81.62 -2.06 -23.64
N VAL A 624 82.83 -2.07 -23.08
CA VAL A 624 83.54 -0.82 -22.75
C VAL A 624 83.83 -0.04 -24.03
N ASN A 625 83.38 1.21 -24.07
CA ASN A 625 83.71 2.19 -25.11
C ASN A 625 83.77 3.60 -24.49
N GLU A 626 84.01 4.63 -25.30
CA GLU A 626 84.11 6.02 -24.83
C GLU A 626 82.85 6.50 -24.09
N GLN A 627 81.66 6.04 -24.49
CA GLN A 627 80.40 6.44 -23.85
C GLN A 627 80.09 5.62 -22.58
N THR A 628 80.52 4.36 -22.49
CA THR A 628 80.11 3.41 -21.45
C THR A 628 81.19 3.19 -20.37
N ASN A 629 82.43 3.64 -20.61
CA ASN A 629 83.53 3.52 -19.65
C ASN A 629 83.19 4.25 -18.34
N THR A 630 83.29 3.52 -17.22
CA THR A 630 83.03 4.06 -15.88
C THR A 630 84.28 4.59 -15.20
N HIS A 631 85.47 4.45 -15.81
CA HIS A 631 86.75 4.88 -15.25
C HIS A 631 87.07 4.32 -13.86
N GLY A 632 86.47 3.17 -13.51
CA GLY A 632 86.62 2.54 -12.20
C GLY A 632 85.56 2.96 -11.17
N ASP A 633 84.66 3.87 -11.50
CA ASP A 633 83.60 4.33 -10.60
C ASP A 633 82.40 3.39 -10.55
N THR A 634 81.75 3.37 -9.38
CA THR A 634 80.45 2.73 -9.20
C THR A 634 79.31 3.60 -9.67
N ILE A 635 78.65 3.17 -10.75
CA ILE A 635 77.45 3.83 -11.29
C ILE A 635 76.19 3.10 -10.79
N LYS A 636 75.22 3.90 -10.32
CA LYS A 636 73.85 3.44 -10.05
C LYS A 636 73.00 3.53 -11.31
N LEU A 637 72.38 2.42 -11.68
CA LEU A 637 71.47 2.33 -12.81
C LEU A 637 70.05 2.19 -12.31
N PHE A 638 69.15 2.98 -12.88
CA PHE A 638 67.74 2.94 -12.52
C PHE A 638 66.94 2.39 -13.69
N ASN A 639 65.89 1.66 -13.39
CA ASN A 639 64.92 1.23 -14.39
C ASN A 639 63.52 1.46 -13.85
N GLU A 640 62.65 2.02 -14.67
CA GLU A 640 61.29 2.37 -14.32
C GLU A 640 60.31 1.41 -14.99
N GLY A 641 59.05 1.47 -14.60
CA GLY A 641 58.00 0.68 -15.22
C GLY A 641 56.64 1.20 -14.84
N ALA A 642 55.62 0.63 -15.47
CA ALA A 642 54.23 0.98 -15.18
C ALA A 642 53.28 -0.17 -15.54
N GLU A 643 52.08 -0.09 -14.97
CA GLU A 643 50.93 -0.91 -15.30
C GLU A 643 49.74 0.00 -15.61
N ILE A 644 48.95 -0.38 -16.61
CA ILE A 644 47.76 0.35 -17.05
C ILE A 644 46.53 -0.55 -16.95
N TYR A 645 45.54 -0.12 -16.17
CA TYR A 645 44.16 -0.62 -16.26
C TYR A 645 43.34 0.39 -17.06
N ASN A 646 42.72 -0.04 -18.15
CA ASN A 646 41.92 0.82 -19.01
C ASN A 646 42.66 2.10 -19.45
N ASN A 647 42.38 3.22 -18.80
CA ASN A 647 42.98 4.53 -19.05
C ASN A 647 43.79 5.09 -17.86
N GLU A 648 44.11 4.28 -16.86
CA GLU A 648 44.84 4.68 -15.65
C GLU A 648 46.18 3.98 -15.53
N GLU A 649 47.25 4.78 -15.57
CA GLU A 649 48.64 4.33 -15.45
C GLU A 649 49.20 4.61 -14.05
N ILE A 650 49.77 3.58 -13.43
CA ILE A 650 50.52 3.65 -12.17
C ILE A 650 51.95 3.19 -12.41
N GLU A 651 52.89 3.97 -11.91
CA GLU A 651 54.33 3.68 -12.00
C GLU A 651 54.75 2.65 -10.94
N THR A 652 55.77 1.86 -11.27
CA THR A 652 56.43 0.96 -10.33
C THR A 652 57.36 1.72 -9.39
N ASN A 653 57.94 1.03 -8.40
CA ASN A 653 59.20 1.45 -7.80
C ASN A 653 60.33 1.53 -8.84
N VAL A 654 61.42 2.20 -8.48
CA VAL A 654 62.58 2.44 -9.35
C VAL A 654 63.82 1.79 -8.75
N PRO A 655 64.04 0.48 -8.96
CA PRO A 655 65.15 -0.22 -8.33
C PRO A 655 66.50 0.34 -8.82
N PRO A 656 67.37 0.81 -7.92
CA PRO A 656 68.75 1.11 -8.24
C PRO A 656 69.50 -0.21 -8.45
N ARG A 657 70.49 -0.19 -9.33
CA ARG A 657 71.42 -1.30 -9.53
C ARG A 657 72.84 -0.78 -9.46
N VAL A 658 73.70 -1.51 -8.76
CA VAL A 658 75.02 -1.02 -8.35
C VAL A 658 76.12 -1.75 -9.13
N HIS A 659 76.93 -0.97 -9.88
CA HIS A 659 78.28 -1.25 -10.36
C HIS A 659 78.51 -2.14 -11.60
N LEU A 660 79.31 -1.59 -12.53
CA LEU A 660 80.15 -2.22 -13.56
C LEU A 660 81.58 -2.35 -13.02
N GLU A 661 82.12 -3.58 -12.85
CA GLU A 661 83.52 -3.73 -12.44
C GLU A 661 84.50 -3.43 -13.59
N PRO A 662 85.73 -2.99 -13.27
CA PRO A 662 86.78 -2.73 -14.25
C PRO A 662 87.16 -4.02 -15.00
N GLN A 663 87.43 -3.93 -16.30
CA GLN A 663 88.37 -4.89 -16.87
C GLN A 663 89.73 -4.62 -16.22
N ALA A 664 90.25 -5.61 -15.49
CA ALA A 664 91.67 -5.66 -15.17
C ALA A 664 92.44 -5.53 -16.49
N ARG A 665 93.39 -4.58 -16.54
CA ARG A 665 94.23 -4.32 -17.70
C ARG A 665 94.97 -5.56 -18.17
#